data_AF-A0A350HZ51-F1
#
_entry.id   AF-A0A350HZ51-F1
#
_cell.length_a   1.000
_cell.length_b   1.000
_cell.length_c   1.000
_cell.angle_alpha   90.00
_cell.angle_beta   90.00
_cell.angle_gamma   90.00
#
_symmetry.space_group_name_H-M   'P 1'
#
loop_
_entity.id
_entity.type
_entity.pdbx_description
1 polymer ?
#
loop_
_entity_poly.entity_id
_entity_poly.type
_entity_poly.pdbx_seq_one_letter_code
_entity_poly.pdbx_strand_id
1 'polypeptide(L)'
;MAKILTAGQSISTLEKLRQTMEELGGREKALIASRDRELKSIQQKYALENARFKRQAEAETQKAMEALNEERIRLESHFALRKVRIDHAYENAQKALNEAAEQTRSQQKYENQKELLQANRAHDADLQSVDHVRKSFSAELSNETQRLENSGGLGWRVFKGYGNFRRWLRDGGQPSPGEVSFQDENALLESLKSQLTELESSLSFSVHNALARLFSFVSIWLILCCLGIGGAIVFLMPQVSDAIGATQNRILIGFGGMGGLVMIVYAMGYILARGAARSFVNSFANCTGLIEQCQLAANRSREDATASAREVLQTIESRLEAAWLDADVSATEQCERGLNKLLPQRNRLMARHESMLATALKRLSESRPSGLDNGNFAFHEKDEKGETDQQALQTEVIRRFDQEIGDVCSDWNRLIPAWCSDLNTSREAVRQMEQTWNTASTQGWEVPLSGEPAGCFAQITIDWKEFAPSVPTDSSMHLPKGACLQVPMVFKMPLGESVLFESEGPAPEQIIEAINHTALELLLTAPAGRMRFTLIDPVGLGKNFAGLMHLADYDDQLINRRIWTQPNQIEQCLFDLTEHMEKVTQMYLRNEYDTLGEYNQVAGNIAEKYHVLVVSDFPTGFSESALRRLHNIAVSGARCGVFLLLHRDRRQAMSEDAVVHDLREHCVWIQSQKNGYRLGAHAWTGVHLNWIDRVKLQDTVHLIHQIGQANVDSNRVQVPFSQITPKPDACWTQDTSASLKVPIGRTGASKLQYLTLGKGTQQHALIAGKTGSGKSTLFHVIVSNLALWCSPDQVEFYLIDFKKGVEFKCYAAHKMPHARVVAIESDREFGLSVLERVDQELRRRGDLFREKGVQDLARYRSAEDTQPLPRTLLMIDEFQEYFVEDDHVAQNAAVLLDRIVRQGRAFGIHVILGSQTLGGAYTLARTTFAQMAVRIALQCDEADSYLIMDENNAAPRLLSRPGEGIYNNRNGAVEGNSPFQTVWLNDDERDTYLQQVSTLAQNHASKETGPVVFEGNAPADIRDNHELVAALGIEPSGDPEETCAWLGAPNSIKGPTGAAFGVQSSSNLLIIGQNEEMAFSMIISSLISLAAQQSSDRAEFIVLDAFPDHSAKREMMDQVIAMLPHRVRSLKHERLEDIMERLETHMDRRAEHGAVHGEIYFIVIGLQLFKKLRPEDEFSFSANEEE
;
A
#
# COMPACT_ATOMS: atom_id res chain seq x y z
N MET A 1 -25.09 26.63 -7.57
CA MET A 1 -24.83 26.98 -6.16
C MET A 1 -24.13 28.33 -6.11
N ALA A 2 -24.49 29.19 -5.16
CA ALA A 2 -23.79 30.45 -4.95
C ALA A 2 -22.31 30.19 -4.60
N LYS A 3 -21.40 31.03 -5.10
CA LYS A 3 -19.95 30.84 -4.96
C LYS A 3 -19.51 31.24 -3.54
N ILE A 4 -19.23 30.26 -2.69
CA ILE A 4 -18.54 30.47 -1.41
C ILE A 4 -17.04 30.65 -1.69
N LEU A 5 -16.48 31.78 -1.27
CA LEU A 5 -15.05 32.08 -1.37
C LEU A 5 -14.29 31.49 -0.18
N THR A 6 -13.09 30.96 -0.43
CA THR A 6 -12.17 30.51 0.64
C THR A 6 -11.59 31.70 1.40
N ALA A 7 -11.07 31.48 2.60
CA ALA A 7 -10.37 32.50 3.38
C ALA A 7 -9.27 33.23 2.58
N GLY A 8 -8.41 32.51 1.87
CA GLY A 8 -7.38 33.11 1.00
C GLY A 8 -7.97 33.93 -0.16
N GLN A 9 -9.03 33.44 -0.81
CA GLN A 9 -9.72 34.18 -1.88
C GLN A 9 -10.39 35.45 -1.36
N SER A 10 -11.00 35.41 -0.16
CA SER A 10 -11.58 36.56 0.51
C SER A 10 -10.51 37.61 0.82
N ILE A 11 -9.34 37.22 1.36
CA ILE A 11 -8.22 38.13 1.63
C ILE A 11 -7.69 38.76 0.34
N SER A 12 -7.46 37.97 -0.72
CA SER A 12 -6.99 38.48 -2.02
C SER A 12 -7.98 39.47 -2.64
N THR A 13 -9.28 39.21 -2.51
CA THR A 13 -10.33 40.12 -2.99
C THR A 13 -10.38 41.41 -2.19
N LEU A 14 -10.19 41.33 -0.86
CA LEU A 14 -10.08 42.50 0.01
C LEU A 14 -8.85 43.37 -0.30
N GLU A 15 -7.73 42.75 -0.67
CA GLU A 15 -6.52 43.49 -1.03
C GLU A 15 -6.70 44.26 -2.34
N LYS A 16 -7.29 43.61 -3.35
CA LYS A 16 -7.67 44.26 -4.62
C LYS A 16 -8.64 45.41 -4.39
N LEU A 17 -9.63 45.24 -3.50
CA LEU A 17 -10.57 46.28 -3.13
C LEU A 17 -9.85 47.50 -2.51
N ARG A 18 -8.95 47.28 -1.54
CA ARG A 18 -8.18 48.36 -0.90
C ARG A 18 -7.31 49.12 -1.90
N GLN A 19 -6.54 48.39 -2.71
CA GLN A 19 -5.66 48.99 -3.73
C GLN A 19 -6.45 49.85 -4.72
N THR A 20 -7.61 49.36 -5.18
CA THR A 20 -8.49 50.11 -6.09
C THR A 20 -9.03 51.39 -5.43
N MET A 21 -9.42 51.34 -4.15
CA MET A 21 -9.90 52.52 -3.41
C MET A 21 -8.80 53.57 -3.20
N GLU A 22 -7.57 53.14 -2.85
CA GLU A 22 -6.43 54.04 -2.65
C GLU A 22 -5.99 54.71 -3.96
N GLU A 23 -5.95 53.95 -5.06
CA GLU A 23 -5.58 54.45 -6.38
C GLU A 23 -6.57 55.53 -6.87
N LEU A 24 -7.88 55.23 -6.85
CA LEU A 24 -8.91 56.15 -7.33
C LEU A 24 -9.03 57.39 -6.44
N GLY A 25 -8.99 57.22 -5.11
CA GLY A 25 -9.02 58.34 -4.16
C GLY A 25 -7.77 59.22 -4.22
N GLY A 26 -6.60 58.64 -4.48
CA GLY A 26 -5.37 59.39 -4.75
C GLY A 26 -5.47 60.22 -6.02
N ARG A 27 -6.10 59.67 -7.07
CA ARG A 27 -6.34 60.34 -8.35
C ARG A 27 -7.28 61.54 -8.22
N GLU A 28 -8.38 61.40 -7.46
CA GLU A 28 -9.31 62.49 -7.14
C GLU A 28 -8.60 63.65 -6.42
N LYS A 29 -7.84 63.36 -5.36
CA LYS A 29 -7.09 64.38 -4.60
C LYS A 29 -6.08 65.12 -5.48
N ALA A 30 -5.42 64.41 -6.40
CA ALA A 30 -4.50 65.01 -7.36
C ALA A 30 -5.22 65.95 -8.33
N LEU A 31 -6.40 65.56 -8.84
CA LEU A 31 -7.22 66.38 -9.74
C LEU A 31 -7.75 67.64 -9.03
N ILE A 32 -8.25 67.52 -7.79
CA ILE A 32 -8.71 68.66 -6.98
C ILE A 32 -7.56 69.63 -6.71
N ALA A 33 -6.40 69.12 -6.30
CA ALA A 33 -5.21 69.95 -6.07
C ALA A 33 -4.67 70.60 -7.35
N SER A 34 -4.90 69.99 -8.52
CA SER A 34 -4.56 70.58 -9.82
C SER A 34 -5.51 71.73 -10.16
N ARG A 35 -6.83 71.49 -10.09
CA ARG A 35 -7.87 72.50 -10.31
C ARG A 35 -7.68 73.72 -9.40
N ASP A 36 -7.45 73.50 -8.12
CA ASP A 36 -7.31 74.61 -7.15
C ASP A 36 -6.05 75.43 -7.41
N ARG A 37 -4.96 74.81 -7.87
CA ARG A 37 -3.75 75.52 -8.31
C ARG A 37 -3.99 76.33 -9.57
N GLU A 38 -4.72 75.79 -10.55
CA GLU A 38 -5.03 76.48 -11.80
C GLU A 38 -6.01 77.64 -11.61
N LEU A 39 -7.10 77.45 -10.84
CA LEU A 39 -8.05 78.52 -10.53
C LEU A 39 -7.41 79.65 -9.72
N LYS A 40 -6.52 79.31 -8.77
CA LYS A 40 -5.76 80.29 -8.00
C LYS A 40 -4.73 81.03 -8.86
N SER A 41 -4.15 80.37 -9.86
CA SER A 41 -3.30 81.01 -10.87
C SER A 41 -4.10 81.98 -11.76
N ILE A 42 -5.32 81.63 -12.16
CA ILE A 42 -6.20 82.48 -12.97
C ILE A 42 -6.69 83.71 -12.17
N GLN A 43 -7.08 83.53 -10.91
CA GLN A 43 -7.43 84.65 -10.01
C GLN A 43 -6.24 85.59 -9.75
N GLN A 44 -5.04 85.03 -9.52
CA GLN A 44 -3.84 85.83 -9.34
C GLN A 44 -3.45 86.58 -10.61
N LYS A 45 -3.64 85.99 -11.81
CA LYS A 45 -3.41 86.64 -13.11
C LYS A 45 -4.39 87.79 -13.39
N TYR A 46 -5.69 87.63 -13.11
CA TYR A 46 -6.67 88.70 -13.27
C TYR A 46 -6.46 89.87 -12.30
N ALA A 47 -6.18 89.57 -11.02
CA ALA A 47 -5.82 90.57 -10.03
C ALA A 47 -4.52 91.32 -10.41
N LEU A 48 -3.59 90.63 -11.07
CA LEU A 48 -2.38 91.23 -11.63
C LEU A 48 -2.70 92.08 -12.87
N GLU A 49 -3.59 91.64 -13.78
CA GLU A 49 -3.96 92.32 -15.04
C GLU A 49 -4.80 93.58 -14.84
N ASN A 50 -5.74 93.60 -13.89
CA ASN A 50 -6.51 94.80 -13.55
C ASN A 50 -5.60 95.85 -12.85
N ALA A 51 -4.68 95.38 -12.01
CA ALA A 51 -3.56 96.21 -11.52
C ALA A 51 -2.59 96.63 -12.65
N ARG A 52 -2.43 95.82 -13.71
CA ARG A 52 -1.56 96.09 -14.87
C ARG A 52 -2.16 97.13 -15.80
N PHE A 53 -3.49 97.23 -15.92
CA PHE A 53 -4.17 98.25 -16.72
C PHE A 53 -4.11 99.63 -16.06
N LYS A 54 -4.33 99.70 -14.74
CA LYS A 54 -4.07 100.93 -13.97
C LYS A 54 -2.60 101.33 -14.03
N ARG A 55 -1.73 100.33 -14.07
CA ARG A 55 -0.33 100.51 -14.43
C ARG A 55 -0.08 100.69 -15.92
N GLN A 56 -1.03 100.60 -16.85
CA GLN A 56 -0.76 100.70 -18.31
C GLN A 56 -0.70 102.15 -18.80
N ALA A 57 -1.41 103.02 -18.09
CA ALA A 57 -1.08 104.43 -17.95
C ALA A 57 0.38 104.64 -17.45
N GLU A 58 0.82 103.81 -16.51
CA GLU A 58 2.18 103.80 -15.94
C GLU A 58 3.15 102.79 -16.62
N ALA A 59 2.79 102.15 -17.75
CA ALA A 59 3.51 100.99 -18.31
C ALA A 59 3.86 101.12 -19.79
N GLU A 60 3.59 102.25 -20.43
CA GLU A 60 4.52 102.61 -21.50
C GLU A 60 5.92 102.86 -20.95
N THR A 61 6.01 103.33 -19.71
CA THR A 61 7.27 103.44 -18.98
C THR A 61 7.82 102.10 -18.45
N GLN A 62 7.02 101.03 -18.43
CA GLN A 62 7.42 99.69 -17.92
C GLN A 62 7.61 98.63 -19.04
N LYS A 63 7.01 98.80 -20.23
CA LYS A 63 7.13 97.86 -21.36
C LYS A 63 8.55 97.66 -21.86
N ALA A 64 9.42 98.67 -21.71
CA ALA A 64 10.83 98.56 -22.07
C ALA A 64 11.65 97.67 -21.09
N MET A 65 11.13 97.41 -19.88
CA MET A 65 11.86 96.70 -18.82
C MET A 65 11.44 95.22 -18.67
N GLU A 66 10.20 94.86 -19.05
CA GLU A 66 9.70 93.47 -18.95
C GLU A 66 10.24 92.54 -20.06
N ALA A 67 10.44 93.04 -21.29
CA ALA A 67 10.98 92.25 -22.40
C ALA A 67 12.39 91.70 -22.13
N LEU A 68 13.19 92.45 -21.35
CA LEU A 68 14.55 92.09 -20.98
C LEU A 68 14.60 91.05 -19.84
N ASN A 69 13.52 90.91 -19.06
CA ASN A 69 13.41 89.94 -17.96
C ASN A 69 12.82 88.59 -18.42
N GLU A 70 11.93 88.58 -19.41
CA GLU A 70 11.40 87.34 -20.01
C GLU A 70 12.48 86.54 -20.77
N GLU A 71 13.38 87.24 -21.47
CA GLU A 71 14.48 86.60 -22.20
C GLU A 71 15.54 85.99 -21.24
N ARG A 72 15.71 86.59 -20.06
CA ARG A 72 16.54 86.05 -18.96
C ARG A 72 15.97 84.74 -18.39
N ILE A 73 14.67 84.73 -18.07
CA ILE A 73 13.99 83.56 -17.49
C ILE A 73 13.94 82.39 -18.49
N ARG A 74 13.77 82.67 -19.78
CA ARG A 74 13.81 81.67 -20.86
C ARG A 74 15.18 81.00 -21.02
N LEU A 75 16.28 81.76 -20.90
CA LEU A 75 17.65 81.23 -20.97
C LEU A 75 17.99 80.37 -19.74
N GLU A 76 17.58 80.80 -18.53
CA GLU A 76 17.81 80.07 -17.27
C GLU A 76 17.02 78.75 -17.20
N SER A 77 15.75 78.75 -17.62
CA SER A 77 14.89 77.54 -17.66
C SER A 77 15.34 76.50 -18.68
N HIS A 78 15.73 76.92 -19.88
CA HIS A 78 16.27 76.01 -20.90
C HIS A 78 17.61 75.38 -20.45
N PHE A 79 18.40 76.12 -19.68
CA PHE A 79 19.63 75.62 -19.07
C PHE A 79 19.38 74.58 -17.97
N ALA A 80 18.41 74.84 -17.09
CA ALA A 80 18.00 73.91 -16.02
C ALA A 80 17.51 72.57 -16.60
N LEU A 81 16.68 72.59 -17.64
CA LEU A 81 16.23 71.37 -18.33
C LEU A 81 17.38 70.57 -18.95
N ARG A 82 18.42 71.25 -19.47
CA ARG A 82 19.57 70.59 -20.06
C ARG A 82 20.48 69.95 -19.01
N LYS A 83 20.61 70.56 -17.81
CA LYS A 83 21.33 70.00 -16.66
C LYS A 83 20.71 68.66 -16.24
N VAL A 84 19.39 68.62 -16.06
CA VAL A 84 18.66 67.38 -15.71
C VAL A 84 18.89 66.28 -16.76
N ARG A 85 18.91 66.62 -18.07
CA ARG A 85 19.20 65.64 -19.13
C ARG A 85 20.62 65.08 -19.08
N ILE A 86 21.62 65.90 -18.72
CA ILE A 86 23.01 65.45 -18.60
C ILE A 86 23.17 64.52 -17.39
N ASP A 87 22.53 64.85 -16.26
CA ASP A 87 22.55 64.00 -15.06
C ASP A 87 21.81 62.67 -15.31
N HIS A 88 20.63 62.70 -15.92
CA HIS A 88 19.88 61.48 -16.28
C HIS A 88 20.62 60.60 -17.31
N ALA A 89 21.37 61.20 -18.25
CA ALA A 89 22.19 60.45 -19.18
C ALA A 89 23.39 59.76 -18.48
N TYR A 90 23.96 60.41 -17.46
CA TYR A 90 25.02 59.84 -16.63
C TYR A 90 24.49 58.69 -15.75
N GLU A 91 23.33 58.86 -15.12
CA GLU A 91 22.66 57.81 -14.33
C GLU A 91 22.34 56.58 -15.17
N ASN A 92 21.79 56.78 -16.39
CA ASN A 92 21.52 55.68 -17.31
C ASN A 92 22.81 54.94 -17.74
N ALA A 93 23.90 55.66 -18.01
CA ALA A 93 25.18 55.05 -18.37
C ALA A 93 25.83 54.29 -17.20
N GLN A 94 25.70 54.80 -15.97
CA GLN A 94 26.12 54.12 -14.76
C GLN A 94 25.32 52.83 -14.54
N LYS A 95 24.01 52.89 -14.72
CA LYS A 95 23.13 51.72 -14.61
C LYS A 95 23.51 50.63 -15.63
N ALA A 96 23.74 51.00 -16.88
CA ALA A 96 24.15 50.05 -17.93
C ALA A 96 25.51 49.37 -17.65
N LEU A 97 26.48 50.09 -17.06
CA LEU A 97 27.77 49.50 -16.67
C LEU A 97 27.63 48.51 -15.50
N ASN A 98 26.78 48.81 -14.53
CA ASN A 98 26.49 47.90 -13.43
C ASN A 98 25.75 46.64 -13.92
N GLU A 99 24.76 46.81 -14.79
CA GLU A 99 24.02 45.68 -15.39
C GLU A 99 24.94 44.76 -16.20
N ALA A 100 25.89 45.30 -16.96
CA ALA A 100 26.87 44.50 -17.70
C ALA A 100 27.83 43.70 -16.78
N ALA A 101 28.25 44.30 -15.66
CA ALA A 101 29.08 43.62 -14.66
C ALA A 101 28.29 42.49 -13.98
N GLU A 102 27.03 42.72 -13.66
CA GLU A 102 26.13 41.73 -13.04
C GLU A 102 25.78 40.58 -13.99
N GLN A 103 25.61 40.87 -15.28
CA GLN A 103 25.42 39.85 -16.31
C GLN A 103 26.64 38.93 -16.44
N THR A 104 27.85 39.49 -16.41
CA THR A 104 29.11 38.72 -16.45
C THR A 104 29.24 37.79 -15.24
N ARG A 105 28.95 38.29 -14.03
CA ARG A 105 28.91 37.48 -12.79
C ARG A 105 27.89 36.34 -12.88
N SER A 106 26.69 36.65 -13.38
CA SER A 106 25.59 35.69 -13.49
C SER A 106 25.92 34.58 -14.49
N GLN A 107 26.54 34.91 -15.62
CA GLN A 107 26.95 33.95 -16.63
C GLN A 107 28.05 33.00 -16.11
N GLN A 108 29.08 33.53 -15.45
CA GLN A 108 30.14 32.69 -14.87
C GLN A 108 29.60 31.80 -13.74
N LYS A 109 28.70 32.33 -12.90
CA LYS A 109 28.03 31.55 -11.84
C LYS A 109 27.24 30.38 -12.43
N TYR A 110 26.52 30.60 -13.54
CA TYR A 110 25.76 29.56 -14.22
C TYR A 110 26.66 28.45 -14.78
N GLU A 111 27.75 28.80 -15.49
CA GLU A 111 28.68 27.80 -16.03
C GLU A 111 29.38 27.00 -14.92
N ASN A 112 29.81 27.66 -13.83
CA ASN A 112 30.39 26.97 -12.67
C ASN A 112 29.40 25.99 -12.02
N GLN A 113 28.13 26.37 -11.87
CA GLN A 113 27.09 25.49 -11.33
C GLN A 113 26.86 24.27 -12.22
N LYS A 114 26.87 24.46 -13.54
CA LYS A 114 26.70 23.38 -14.52
C LYS A 114 27.88 22.40 -14.50
N GLU A 115 29.11 22.89 -14.44
CA GLU A 115 30.31 22.04 -14.39
C GLU A 115 30.43 21.31 -13.05
N LEU A 116 30.09 21.95 -11.93
CA LEU A 116 30.01 21.31 -10.61
C LEU A 116 28.97 20.18 -10.59
N LEU A 117 27.80 20.40 -11.19
CA LEU A 117 26.76 19.37 -11.30
C LEU A 117 27.24 18.15 -12.11
N GLN A 118 28.01 18.38 -13.19
CA GLN A 118 28.59 17.29 -13.99
C GLN A 118 29.68 16.54 -13.22
N ALA A 119 30.53 17.26 -12.47
CA ALA A 119 31.57 16.66 -11.64
C ALA A 119 30.98 15.82 -10.51
N ASN A 120 29.93 16.30 -9.84
CA ASN A 120 29.20 15.53 -8.82
C ASN A 120 28.57 14.25 -9.40
N ARG A 121 27.96 14.32 -10.59
CA ARG A 121 27.43 13.13 -11.27
C ARG A 121 28.52 12.13 -11.63
N ALA A 122 29.70 12.59 -12.07
CA ALA A 122 30.83 11.73 -12.35
C ALA A 122 31.37 11.07 -11.07
N HIS A 123 31.49 11.84 -9.98
CA HIS A 123 31.88 11.34 -8.67
C HIS A 123 30.91 10.25 -8.15
N ASP A 124 29.61 10.47 -8.26
CA ASP A 124 28.59 9.49 -7.87
C ASP A 124 28.67 8.22 -8.73
N ALA A 125 28.93 8.35 -10.03
CA ALA A 125 29.11 7.21 -10.94
C ALA A 125 30.38 6.40 -10.59
N ASP A 126 31.48 7.08 -10.25
CA ASP A 126 32.73 6.43 -9.82
C ASP A 126 32.51 5.67 -8.50
N LEU A 127 31.82 6.26 -7.51
CA LEU A 127 31.48 5.58 -6.26
C LEU A 127 30.60 4.35 -6.49
N GLN A 128 29.59 4.44 -7.37
CA GLN A 128 28.75 3.31 -7.75
C GLN A 128 29.56 2.19 -8.42
N SER A 129 30.54 2.54 -9.25
CA SER A 129 31.42 1.56 -9.90
C SER A 129 32.30 0.83 -8.88
N VAL A 130 32.86 1.55 -7.90
CA VAL A 130 33.66 0.98 -6.80
C VAL A 130 32.80 0.04 -5.94
N ASP A 131 31.57 0.44 -5.60
CA ASP A 131 30.65 -0.41 -4.86
C ASP A 131 30.21 -1.65 -5.64
N HIS A 132 30.04 -1.54 -6.96
CA HIS A 132 29.72 -2.67 -7.82
C HIS A 132 30.87 -3.70 -7.84
N VAL A 133 32.11 -3.24 -8.05
CA VAL A 133 33.32 -4.10 -8.03
C VAL A 133 33.47 -4.81 -6.67
N ARG A 134 33.24 -4.09 -5.57
CA ARG A 134 33.25 -4.66 -4.22
C ARG A 134 32.18 -5.74 -4.03
N LYS A 135 30.95 -5.48 -4.49
CA LYS A 135 29.85 -6.44 -4.39
C LYS A 135 30.19 -7.73 -5.14
N SER A 136 30.70 -7.63 -6.37
CA SER A 136 31.14 -8.82 -7.13
C SER A 136 32.27 -9.59 -6.43
N PHE A 137 33.30 -8.89 -5.94
CA PHE A 137 34.40 -9.53 -5.23
C PHE A 137 33.94 -10.20 -3.93
N SER A 138 33.06 -9.53 -3.15
CA SER A 138 32.49 -10.08 -1.92
C SER A 138 31.62 -11.31 -2.17
N ALA A 139 30.87 -11.34 -3.28
CA ALA A 139 30.06 -12.49 -3.65
C ALA A 139 30.94 -13.70 -4.03
N GLU A 140 32.03 -13.48 -4.78
CA GLU A 140 33.00 -14.53 -5.08
C GLU A 140 33.70 -15.06 -3.82
N LEU A 141 34.19 -14.16 -2.95
CA LEU A 141 34.83 -14.54 -1.70
C LEU A 141 33.87 -15.30 -0.77
N SER A 142 32.60 -14.91 -0.73
CA SER A 142 31.56 -15.62 0.04
C SER A 142 31.32 -17.03 -0.49
N ASN A 143 31.35 -17.23 -1.81
CA ASN A 143 31.20 -18.55 -2.41
C ASN A 143 32.39 -19.46 -2.05
N GLU A 144 33.61 -18.95 -2.11
CA GLU A 144 34.80 -19.71 -1.70
C GLU A 144 34.82 -19.97 -0.17
N THR A 145 34.35 -19.02 0.64
CA THR A 145 34.20 -19.22 2.09
C THR A 145 33.22 -20.37 2.39
N GLN A 146 32.09 -20.43 1.68
CA GLN A 146 31.12 -21.52 1.79
C GLN A 146 31.73 -22.88 1.38
N ARG A 147 32.56 -22.90 0.33
CA ARG A 147 33.30 -24.11 -0.08
C ARG A 147 34.27 -24.58 1.00
N LEU A 148 34.98 -23.65 1.65
CA LEU A 148 35.86 -23.98 2.77
C LEU A 148 35.08 -24.55 3.95
N GLU A 149 33.95 -23.95 4.32
CA GLU A 149 33.07 -24.44 5.40
C GLU A 149 32.56 -25.87 5.12
N ASN A 150 32.11 -26.12 3.89
CA ASN A 150 31.65 -27.44 3.46
C ASN A 150 32.77 -28.49 3.56
N SER A 151 33.97 -28.14 3.11
CA SER A 151 35.17 -28.98 3.23
C SER A 151 35.58 -29.19 4.69
N GLY A 152 35.42 -28.16 5.53
CA GLY A 152 35.57 -28.19 6.98
C GLY A 152 34.63 -29.21 7.64
N GLY A 153 33.33 -29.16 7.29
CA GLY A 153 32.31 -30.08 7.79
C GLY A 153 32.51 -31.53 7.35
N LEU A 154 33.02 -31.75 6.12
CA LEU A 154 33.43 -33.08 5.66
C LEU A 154 34.68 -33.58 6.41
N GLY A 155 35.71 -32.75 6.57
CA GLY A 155 36.90 -33.08 7.36
C GLY A 155 36.57 -33.41 8.81
N TRP A 156 35.64 -32.66 9.42
CA TRP A 156 35.14 -32.95 10.76
C TRP A 156 34.48 -34.33 10.83
N ARG A 157 33.60 -34.68 9.88
CA ARG A 157 32.95 -36.01 9.84
C ARG A 157 33.94 -37.17 9.69
N VAL A 158 35.00 -36.98 8.91
CA VAL A 158 36.03 -38.01 8.65
C VAL A 158 36.95 -38.20 9.86
N PHE A 159 37.40 -37.11 10.49
CA PHE A 159 38.42 -37.15 11.54
C PHE A 159 37.87 -37.02 12.98
N LYS A 160 36.54 -36.92 13.19
CA LYS A 160 35.92 -36.78 14.53
C LYS A 160 36.35 -37.84 15.55
N GLY A 161 36.64 -39.07 15.11
CA GLY A 161 37.05 -40.18 15.96
C GLY A 161 38.52 -40.07 16.45
N TYR A 162 39.30 -39.13 15.92
CA TYR A 162 40.69 -38.94 16.27
C TYR A 162 40.84 -37.90 17.39
N GLY A 163 41.14 -38.35 18.61
CA GLY A 163 41.14 -37.50 19.81
C GLY A 163 42.02 -36.24 19.74
N ASN A 164 43.12 -36.25 18.99
CA ASN A 164 44.01 -35.09 18.85
C ASN A 164 43.57 -34.11 17.74
N PHE A 165 42.59 -34.47 16.89
CA PHE A 165 42.14 -33.63 15.77
C PHE A 165 41.51 -32.32 16.25
N ARG A 166 40.63 -32.42 17.26
CA ARG A 166 39.97 -31.25 17.87
C ARG A 166 40.97 -30.30 18.52
N ARG A 167 42.07 -30.85 19.06
CA ARG A 167 43.17 -30.06 19.62
C ARG A 167 43.99 -29.38 18.53
N TRP A 168 44.31 -30.07 17.43
CA TRP A 168 45.04 -29.46 16.32
C TRP A 168 44.22 -28.43 15.55
N LEU A 169 42.93 -28.64 15.35
CA LEU A 169 42.05 -27.63 14.75
C LEU A 169 42.00 -26.34 15.57
N ARG A 170 42.09 -26.47 16.90
CA ARG A 170 42.14 -25.34 17.84
C ARG A 170 43.53 -24.69 17.92
N ASP A 171 44.59 -25.51 17.99
CA ASP A 171 45.98 -25.05 18.16
C ASP A 171 46.60 -24.58 16.82
N GLY A 172 46.06 -25.01 15.67
CA GLY A 172 46.45 -24.58 14.32
C GLY A 172 45.85 -23.23 13.89
N GLY A 173 45.05 -22.59 14.75
CA GLY A 173 44.35 -21.34 14.50
C GLY A 173 45.15 -20.07 14.77
N GLN A 174 46.47 -20.06 14.57
CA GLN A 174 47.22 -18.80 14.46
C GLN A 174 47.90 -18.73 13.09
N PRO A 175 47.47 -17.83 12.20
CA PRO A 175 48.24 -17.55 11.00
C PRO A 175 49.64 -17.13 11.44
N SER A 176 50.69 -17.75 10.87
CA SER A 176 52.03 -17.20 11.03
C SER A 176 51.99 -15.75 10.51
N PRO A 177 52.58 -14.78 11.23
CA PRO A 177 52.67 -13.40 10.77
C PRO A 177 53.70 -13.37 9.63
N GLY A 178 53.31 -13.88 8.46
CA GLY A 178 54.00 -13.63 7.22
C GLY A 178 53.74 -12.18 6.85
N GLU A 179 54.80 -11.45 6.51
CA GLU A 179 54.68 -10.16 5.84
C GLU A 179 53.64 -10.27 4.74
N VAL A 180 52.56 -9.48 4.85
CA VAL A 180 51.52 -9.40 3.83
C VAL A 180 52.19 -8.85 2.58
N SER A 181 52.60 -9.75 1.68
CA SER A 181 53.10 -9.39 0.37
C SER A 181 51.98 -8.66 -0.35
N PHE A 182 52.22 -7.39 -0.69
CA PHE A 182 51.28 -6.51 -1.37
C PHE A 182 50.95 -7.05 -2.76
N GLN A 183 49.97 -7.95 -2.83
CA GLN A 183 49.41 -8.47 -4.06
C GLN A 183 47.96 -8.01 -4.23
N ASP A 184 47.58 -7.88 -5.49
CA ASP A 184 46.23 -7.63 -5.99
C ASP A 184 45.20 -8.52 -5.27
N GLU A 185 44.07 -7.94 -4.87
CA GLU A 185 42.96 -8.65 -4.21
C GLU A 185 42.49 -9.86 -5.03
N ASN A 186 42.55 -9.77 -6.36
CA ASN A 186 42.23 -10.87 -7.27
C ASN A 186 43.28 -11.98 -7.26
N ALA A 187 44.56 -11.64 -7.09
CA ALA A 187 45.64 -12.63 -7.00
C ALA A 187 45.56 -13.43 -5.69
N LEU A 188 45.17 -12.77 -4.59
CA LEU A 188 44.90 -13.44 -3.31
C LEU A 188 43.69 -14.38 -3.41
N LEU A 189 42.63 -13.94 -4.10
CA LEU A 189 41.45 -14.77 -4.36
C LEU A 189 41.77 -16.00 -5.23
N GLU A 190 42.62 -15.85 -6.26
CA GLU A 190 43.09 -17.01 -7.05
C GLU A 190 43.95 -17.97 -6.23
N SER A 191 44.83 -17.45 -5.37
CA SER A 191 45.62 -18.27 -4.45
C SER A 191 44.73 -19.04 -3.48
N LEU A 192 43.67 -18.40 -2.95
CA LEU A 192 42.65 -19.07 -2.15
C LEU A 192 41.98 -20.20 -2.93
N LYS A 193 41.47 -19.94 -4.14
CA LYS A 193 40.85 -20.94 -5.02
C LYS A 193 41.77 -22.14 -5.27
N SER A 194 43.06 -21.90 -5.51
CA SER A 194 44.06 -22.95 -5.71
C SER A 194 44.26 -23.81 -4.46
N GLN A 195 44.48 -23.20 -3.29
CA GLN A 195 44.69 -23.94 -2.04
C GLN A 195 43.44 -24.70 -1.57
N LEU A 196 42.26 -24.14 -1.83
CA LEU A 196 40.97 -24.78 -1.52
C LEU A 196 40.76 -26.03 -2.39
N THR A 197 41.15 -25.96 -3.66
CA THR A 197 41.12 -27.11 -4.58
C THR A 197 42.12 -28.20 -4.14
N GLU A 198 43.32 -27.81 -3.69
CA GLU A 198 44.30 -28.75 -3.14
C GLU A 198 43.77 -29.42 -1.84
N LEU A 199 43.13 -28.65 -0.97
CA LEU A 199 42.47 -29.14 0.25
C LEU A 199 41.36 -30.14 -0.09
N GLU A 200 40.44 -29.81 -1.00
CA GLU A 200 39.36 -30.69 -1.47
C GLU A 200 39.93 -31.99 -2.07
N SER A 201 41.01 -31.91 -2.85
CA SER A 201 41.66 -33.08 -3.44
C SER A 201 42.27 -34.00 -2.36
N SER A 202 42.95 -33.43 -1.37
CA SER A 202 43.54 -34.18 -0.24
C SER A 202 42.46 -34.85 0.64
N LEU A 203 41.31 -34.17 0.76
CA LEU A 203 40.15 -34.68 1.48
C LEU A 203 39.49 -35.84 0.73
N SER A 204 39.34 -35.72 -0.59
CA SER A 204 38.71 -36.75 -1.44
C SER A 204 39.48 -38.07 -1.41
N PHE A 205 40.82 -38.00 -1.39
CA PHE A 205 41.70 -39.16 -1.23
C PHE A 205 41.51 -39.84 0.14
N SER A 206 41.35 -39.03 1.19
CA SER A 206 41.12 -39.50 2.57
C SER A 206 39.71 -40.09 2.75
N VAL A 207 38.71 -39.56 2.05
CA VAL A 207 37.31 -40.02 2.08
C VAL A 207 37.15 -41.38 1.39
N HIS A 208 37.94 -41.70 0.35
CA HIS A 208 37.85 -42.98 -0.37
C HIS A 208 38.68 -44.10 0.28
N ASN A 209 39.53 -43.79 1.26
CA ASN A 209 40.34 -44.77 1.94
C ASN A 209 39.51 -45.51 3.01
N ALA A 210 39.17 -46.78 2.75
CA ALA A 210 38.25 -47.57 3.57
C ALA A 210 38.66 -47.68 5.06
N LEU A 211 39.97 -47.67 5.33
CA LEU A 211 40.52 -47.70 6.70
C LEU A 211 40.21 -46.41 7.48
N ALA A 212 40.15 -45.23 6.83
CA ALA A 212 39.86 -43.96 7.50
C ALA A 212 38.38 -43.84 7.91
N ARG A 213 37.45 -44.35 7.07
CA ARG A 213 36.01 -44.38 7.41
C ARG A 213 35.70 -45.28 8.59
N LEU A 214 36.46 -46.36 8.77
CA LEU A 214 36.27 -47.34 9.85
C LEU A 214 36.38 -46.69 11.25
N PHE A 215 37.19 -45.63 11.40
CA PHE A 215 37.33 -44.85 12.64
C PHE A 215 36.19 -43.86 12.90
N SER A 216 35.38 -43.51 11.90
CA SER A 216 34.26 -42.56 12.07
C SER A 216 33.02 -43.19 12.71
N PHE A 217 32.92 -44.54 12.66
CA PHE A 217 31.78 -45.33 13.11
C PHE A 217 32.08 -46.20 14.34
N VAL A 218 33.32 -46.65 14.53
CA VAL A 218 33.69 -47.53 15.65
C VAL A 218 34.47 -46.74 16.70
N SER A 219 33.79 -46.37 17.79
CA SER A 219 34.46 -45.74 18.94
C SER A 219 35.34 -46.77 19.67
N ILE A 220 36.42 -46.31 20.32
CA ILE A 220 37.32 -47.20 21.08
C ILE A 220 36.56 -48.00 22.17
N TRP A 221 35.44 -47.46 22.64
CA TRP A 221 34.54 -48.10 23.60
C TRP A 221 33.81 -49.30 23.00
N LEU A 222 33.42 -49.28 21.73
CA LEU A 222 32.79 -50.44 21.07
C LEU A 222 33.77 -51.62 20.93
N ILE A 223 35.05 -51.34 20.66
CA ILE A 223 36.10 -52.37 20.59
C ILE A 223 36.40 -52.93 22.00
N LEU A 224 36.47 -52.06 23.01
CA LEU A 224 36.61 -52.46 24.42
C LEU A 224 35.39 -53.25 24.92
N CYS A 225 34.18 -52.88 24.50
CA CYS A 225 32.95 -53.64 24.79
C CYS A 225 32.96 -55.01 24.09
N CYS A 226 33.38 -55.09 22.82
CA CYS A 226 33.48 -56.38 22.13
C CYS A 226 34.54 -57.31 22.77
N LEU A 227 35.68 -56.76 23.18
CA LEU A 227 36.71 -57.49 23.94
C LEU A 227 36.20 -57.89 25.34
N GLY A 228 35.44 -57.01 26.00
CA GLY A 228 34.82 -57.25 27.30
C GLY A 228 33.71 -58.31 27.26
N ILE A 229 32.86 -58.29 26.23
CA ILE A 229 31.82 -59.30 25.98
C ILE A 229 32.49 -60.64 25.62
N GLY A 230 33.54 -60.65 24.79
CA GLY A 230 34.32 -61.85 24.51
C GLY A 230 34.98 -62.44 25.77
N GLY A 231 35.52 -61.59 26.65
CA GLY A 231 36.04 -62.00 27.95
C GLY A 231 34.96 -62.50 28.92
N ALA A 232 33.78 -61.88 28.92
CA ALA A 232 32.65 -62.28 29.75
C ALA A 232 32.05 -63.62 29.30
N ILE A 233 31.95 -63.86 27.98
CA ILE A 233 31.51 -65.15 27.41
C ILE A 233 32.48 -66.27 27.82
N VAL A 234 33.78 -66.00 27.85
CA VAL A 234 34.80 -66.94 28.35
C VAL A 234 34.67 -67.17 29.86
N PHE A 235 34.30 -66.15 30.63
CA PHE A 235 34.18 -66.22 32.09
C PHE A 235 32.86 -66.87 32.56
N LEU A 236 31.76 -66.76 31.78
CA LEU A 236 30.45 -67.35 32.07
C LEU A 236 30.28 -68.81 31.57
N MET A 237 31.19 -69.27 30.72
CA MET A 237 31.24 -70.65 30.18
C MET A 237 31.67 -71.80 31.13
N PRO A 238 31.86 -71.64 32.46
CA PRO A 238 32.04 -72.80 33.35
C PRO A 238 30.76 -73.50 33.84
N GLN A 239 29.55 -73.02 33.52
CA GLN A 239 28.29 -73.55 34.10
C GLN A 239 27.46 -74.48 33.19
N VAL A 240 27.94 -74.86 32.01
CA VAL A 240 27.30 -75.86 31.13
C VAL A 240 28.28 -77.01 30.89
N SER A 241 27.89 -78.21 31.33
CA SER A 241 28.73 -79.37 31.67
C SER A 241 29.56 -80.04 30.56
N ASP A 242 30.75 -80.51 30.93
CA ASP A 242 31.33 -81.88 30.76
C ASP A 242 31.27 -82.67 29.43
N ALA A 243 30.87 -82.09 28.29
CA ALA A 243 30.76 -82.88 27.05
C ALA A 243 31.83 -82.63 25.97
N ILE A 244 32.74 -81.65 26.08
CA ILE A 244 33.61 -81.28 24.94
C ILE A 244 35.05 -80.92 25.39
N GLY A 245 35.81 -81.94 25.77
CA GLY A 245 37.25 -81.81 26.06
C GLY A 245 38.11 -81.88 24.79
N ALA A 246 38.25 -80.74 24.07
CA ALA A 246 39.35 -80.40 23.13
C ALA A 246 39.05 -79.10 22.35
N THR A 247 37.78 -78.72 22.21
CA THR A 247 37.34 -77.60 21.35
C THR A 247 37.36 -76.24 22.05
N GLN A 248 37.38 -76.20 23.40
CA GLN A 248 37.46 -74.96 24.20
C GLN A 248 38.75 -74.16 23.95
N ASN A 249 39.92 -74.81 23.86
CA ASN A 249 41.19 -74.10 23.65
C ASN A 249 41.31 -73.48 22.25
N ARG A 250 40.66 -74.06 21.23
CA ARG A 250 40.69 -73.52 19.85
C ARG A 250 39.82 -72.27 19.70
N ILE A 251 38.68 -72.23 20.39
CA ILE A 251 37.79 -71.06 20.39
C ILE A 251 38.45 -69.90 21.15
N LEU A 252 39.12 -70.16 22.27
CA LEU A 252 39.84 -69.15 23.06
C LEU A 252 41.01 -68.52 22.28
N ILE A 253 41.81 -69.34 21.59
CA ILE A 253 42.90 -68.87 20.73
C ILE A 253 42.35 -68.11 19.51
N GLY A 254 41.19 -68.52 18.97
CA GLY A 254 40.50 -67.84 17.88
C GLY A 254 40.03 -66.43 18.23
N PHE A 255 39.39 -66.25 19.39
CA PHE A 255 38.95 -64.93 19.88
C PHE A 255 40.13 -64.03 20.26
N GLY A 256 41.17 -64.58 20.89
CA GLY A 256 42.41 -63.83 21.20
C GLY A 256 43.16 -63.37 19.95
N GLY A 257 43.25 -64.23 18.93
CA GLY A 257 43.85 -63.89 17.63
C GLY A 257 43.06 -62.83 16.85
N MET A 258 41.73 -62.89 16.91
CA MET A 258 40.85 -61.93 16.26
C MET A 258 40.88 -60.56 16.96
N GLY A 259 40.91 -60.54 18.30
CA GLY A 259 41.10 -59.32 19.08
C GLY A 259 42.46 -58.66 18.83
N GLY A 260 43.53 -59.45 18.73
CA GLY A 260 44.87 -58.97 18.35
C GLY A 260 44.92 -58.39 16.93
N LEU A 261 44.27 -59.04 15.97
CA LEU A 261 44.17 -58.55 14.58
C LEU A 261 43.40 -57.21 14.53
N VAL A 262 42.28 -57.10 15.25
CA VAL A 262 41.49 -55.85 15.33
C VAL A 262 42.31 -54.71 15.96
N MET A 263 43.08 -54.99 17.01
CA MET A 263 43.98 -54.00 17.64
C MET A 263 45.12 -53.56 16.71
N ILE A 264 45.70 -54.47 15.93
CA ILE A 264 46.75 -54.15 14.95
C ILE A 264 46.19 -53.31 13.80
N VAL A 265 45.01 -53.66 13.28
CA VAL A 265 44.32 -52.87 12.23
C VAL A 265 43.94 -51.49 12.77
N TYR A 266 43.50 -51.39 14.04
CA TYR A 266 43.21 -50.13 14.70
C TYR A 266 44.47 -49.26 14.90
N ALA A 267 45.58 -49.85 15.38
CA ALA A 267 46.84 -49.13 15.57
C ALA A 267 47.44 -48.64 14.24
N MET A 268 47.40 -49.48 13.19
CA MET A 268 47.91 -49.14 11.86
C MET A 268 47.07 -48.05 11.19
N GLY A 269 45.74 -48.11 11.32
CA GLY A 269 44.86 -47.06 10.84
C GLY A 269 44.98 -45.73 11.62
N TYR A 270 45.26 -45.78 12.93
CA TYR A 270 45.51 -44.58 13.74
C TYR A 270 46.79 -43.83 13.32
N ILE A 271 47.85 -44.56 12.94
CA ILE A 271 49.12 -43.98 12.45
C ILE A 271 48.95 -43.35 11.06
N LEU A 272 48.21 -44.01 10.16
CA LEU A 272 47.94 -43.49 8.80
C LEU A 272 47.00 -42.27 8.83
N ALA A 273 45.95 -42.29 9.66
CA ALA A 273 45.01 -41.18 9.80
C ALA A 273 45.66 -39.91 10.42
N ARG A 274 46.71 -40.08 11.25
CA ARG A 274 47.45 -38.97 11.86
C ARG A 274 48.09 -38.03 10.84
N GLY A 275 48.68 -38.57 9.77
CA GLY A 275 49.33 -37.78 8.72
C GLY A 275 48.31 -36.95 7.92
N ALA A 276 47.23 -37.60 7.49
CA ALA A 276 46.14 -36.96 6.75
C ALA A 276 45.42 -35.87 7.57
N ALA A 277 45.11 -36.15 8.84
CA ALA A 277 44.45 -35.21 9.74
C ALA A 277 45.29 -33.95 10.00
N ARG A 278 46.62 -34.08 10.15
CA ARG A 278 47.52 -32.94 10.35
C ARG A 278 47.70 -32.10 9.09
N SER A 279 47.80 -32.74 7.93
CA SER A 279 47.85 -32.05 6.63
C SER A 279 46.58 -31.23 6.40
N PHE A 280 45.41 -31.82 6.66
CA PHE A 280 44.12 -31.14 6.53
C PHE A 280 44.02 -29.90 7.42
N VAL A 281 44.36 -30.00 8.71
CA VAL A 281 44.30 -28.87 9.64
C VAL A 281 45.20 -27.71 9.20
N ASN A 282 46.41 -27.99 8.71
CA ASN A 282 47.33 -26.96 8.24
C ASN A 282 46.82 -26.27 6.97
N SER A 283 46.33 -27.04 5.99
CA SER A 283 45.75 -26.47 4.75
C SER A 283 44.48 -25.68 5.03
N PHE A 284 43.65 -26.15 5.96
CA PHE A 284 42.43 -25.45 6.38
C PHE A 284 42.76 -24.11 7.06
N ALA A 285 43.74 -24.10 7.97
CA ALA A 285 44.22 -22.88 8.63
C ALA A 285 44.80 -21.85 7.64
N ASN A 286 45.55 -22.30 6.63
CA ASN A 286 46.08 -21.43 5.58
C ASN A 286 44.95 -20.80 4.74
N CYS A 287 43.93 -21.58 4.35
CA CYS A 287 42.77 -21.06 3.62
C CYS A 287 41.99 -20.04 4.47
N THR A 288 41.81 -20.28 5.77
CA THR A 288 41.17 -19.29 6.66
C THR A 288 41.97 -18.00 6.78
N GLY A 289 43.31 -18.07 6.84
CA GLY A 289 44.17 -16.88 6.86
C GLY A 289 44.15 -16.10 5.54
N LEU A 290 44.05 -16.79 4.40
CA LEU A 290 43.92 -16.15 3.08
C LEU A 290 42.59 -15.41 2.92
N ILE A 291 41.49 -15.92 3.48
CA ILE A 291 40.19 -15.22 3.49
C ILE A 291 40.29 -13.88 4.23
N GLU A 292 40.94 -13.88 5.41
CA GLU A 292 41.16 -12.66 6.19
C GLU A 292 42.04 -11.65 5.42
N GLN A 293 43.09 -12.12 4.75
CA GLN A 293 43.94 -11.27 3.89
C GLN A 293 43.18 -10.71 2.68
N CYS A 294 42.28 -11.49 2.05
CA CYS A 294 41.42 -11.01 0.96
C CYS A 294 40.47 -9.91 1.44
N GLN A 295 39.87 -10.07 2.63
CA GLN A 295 38.98 -9.06 3.22
C GLN A 295 39.72 -7.75 3.53
N LEU A 296 40.92 -7.84 4.08
CA LEU A 296 41.76 -6.67 4.36
C LEU A 296 42.23 -5.95 3.08
N ALA A 297 42.62 -6.70 2.06
CA ALA A 297 43.03 -6.14 0.77
C ALA A 297 41.86 -5.42 0.06
N ALA A 298 40.67 -6.01 0.07
CA ALA A 298 39.48 -5.42 -0.56
C ALA A 298 38.99 -4.15 0.14
N ASN A 299 39.06 -4.11 1.47
CA ASN A 299 38.71 -2.90 2.24
C ASN A 299 39.66 -1.74 1.91
N ARG A 300 40.95 -2.02 1.74
CA ARG A 300 41.96 -1.03 1.39
C ARG A 300 41.85 -0.54 -0.06
N SER A 301 41.62 -1.45 -1.01
CA SER A 301 41.35 -1.12 -2.42
C SER A 301 40.18 -0.14 -2.56
N ARG A 302 39.10 -0.36 -1.77
CA ARG A 302 37.96 0.55 -1.68
C ARG A 302 38.31 1.91 -1.09
N GLU A 303 39.08 1.94 -0.01
CA GLU A 303 39.51 3.19 0.63
C GLU A 303 40.36 4.04 -0.32
N ASP A 304 41.31 3.42 -1.04
CA ASP A 304 42.18 4.10 -2.00
C ASP A 304 41.38 4.61 -3.23
N ALA A 305 40.42 3.83 -3.74
CA ALA A 305 39.56 4.23 -4.86
C ALA A 305 38.60 5.36 -4.49
N THR A 306 37.99 5.30 -3.29
CA THR A 306 37.11 6.37 -2.80
C THR A 306 37.87 7.66 -2.47
N ALA A 307 39.10 7.56 -1.97
CA ALA A 307 39.99 8.71 -1.77
C ALA A 307 40.34 9.38 -3.10
N SER A 308 40.68 8.59 -4.13
CA SER A 308 40.99 9.09 -5.47
C SER A 308 39.80 9.82 -6.12
N ALA A 309 38.58 9.26 -6.00
CA ALA A 309 37.37 9.90 -6.51
C ALA A 309 37.04 11.24 -5.81
N ARG A 310 37.36 11.37 -4.51
CA ARG A 310 37.19 12.62 -3.76
C ARG A 310 38.22 13.67 -4.15
N GLU A 311 39.48 13.28 -4.34
CA GLU A 311 40.56 14.20 -4.72
C GLU A 311 40.30 14.87 -6.08
N VAL A 312 39.76 14.11 -7.05
CA VAL A 312 39.33 14.66 -8.35
C VAL A 312 38.25 15.72 -8.19
N LEU A 313 37.21 15.44 -7.38
CA LEU A 313 36.12 16.39 -7.15
C LEU A 313 36.65 17.68 -6.48
N GLN A 314 37.47 17.54 -5.44
CA GLN A 314 38.05 18.67 -4.70
C GLN A 314 38.96 19.55 -5.59
N THR A 315 39.66 18.94 -6.54
CA THR A 315 40.48 19.66 -7.53
C THR A 315 39.61 20.49 -8.48
N ILE A 316 38.47 19.94 -8.91
CA ILE A 316 37.51 20.65 -9.78
C ILE A 316 36.85 21.80 -9.02
N GLU A 317 36.42 21.57 -7.78
CA GLU A 317 35.84 22.61 -6.92
C GLU A 317 36.79 23.80 -6.72
N SER A 318 38.04 23.51 -6.36
CA SER A 318 39.08 24.54 -6.16
C SER A 318 39.33 25.36 -7.44
N ARG A 319 39.31 24.70 -8.61
CA ARG A 319 39.47 25.36 -9.91
C ARG A 319 38.27 26.27 -10.24
N LEU A 320 37.05 25.83 -9.94
CA LEU A 320 35.83 26.60 -10.19
C LEU A 320 35.73 27.83 -9.28
N GLU A 321 36.15 27.71 -8.01
CA GLU A 321 36.24 28.84 -7.09
C GLU A 321 37.24 29.90 -7.57
N ALA A 322 38.42 29.47 -8.03
CA ALA A 322 39.41 30.37 -8.60
C ALA A 322 38.89 31.10 -9.86
N ALA A 323 38.17 30.39 -10.74
CA ALA A 323 37.58 30.97 -11.95
C ALA A 323 36.47 31.99 -11.63
N TRP A 324 35.67 31.74 -10.58
CA TRP A 324 34.66 32.70 -10.12
C TRP A 324 35.29 33.99 -9.58
N LEU A 325 36.35 33.85 -8.77
CA LEU A 325 37.04 34.98 -8.18
C LEU A 325 37.70 35.88 -9.25
N ASP A 326 38.34 35.29 -10.26
CA ASP A 326 38.95 36.03 -11.38
C ASP A 326 37.89 36.80 -12.20
N ALA A 327 36.75 36.17 -12.48
CA ALA A 327 35.64 36.80 -13.18
C ALA A 327 35.01 37.96 -12.38
N ASP A 328 34.86 37.80 -11.07
CA ASP A 328 34.32 38.85 -10.18
C ASP A 328 35.25 40.08 -10.10
N VAL A 329 36.56 39.84 -9.98
CA VAL A 329 37.58 40.89 -10.00
C VAL A 329 37.57 41.61 -11.36
N SER A 330 37.55 40.87 -12.47
CA SER A 330 37.53 41.44 -13.83
C SER A 330 36.27 42.29 -14.09
N ALA A 331 35.08 41.81 -13.67
CA ALA A 331 33.83 42.55 -13.81
C ALA A 331 33.84 43.86 -12.98
N THR A 332 34.41 43.81 -11.79
CA THR A 332 34.55 44.98 -10.90
C THR A 332 35.52 46.01 -11.50
N GLU A 333 36.69 45.57 -11.97
CA GLU A 333 37.67 46.46 -12.60
C GLU A 333 37.14 47.12 -13.88
N GLN A 334 36.38 46.39 -14.70
CA GLN A 334 35.78 46.95 -15.91
C GLN A 334 34.74 48.03 -15.59
N CYS A 335 33.90 47.81 -14.58
CA CYS A 335 32.93 48.79 -14.12
C CYS A 335 33.62 50.05 -13.57
N GLU A 336 34.63 49.90 -12.71
CA GLU A 336 35.39 51.02 -12.15
C GLU A 336 36.12 51.82 -13.23
N ARG A 337 36.76 51.15 -14.21
CA ARG A 337 37.41 51.84 -15.35
C ARG A 337 36.39 52.61 -16.19
N GLY A 338 35.18 52.08 -16.37
CA GLY A 338 34.08 52.76 -17.06
C GLY A 338 33.62 54.02 -16.32
N LEU A 339 33.37 53.90 -15.01
CA LEU A 339 32.94 55.02 -14.15
C LEU A 339 34.01 56.12 -14.05
N ASN A 340 35.28 55.73 -13.93
CA ASN A 340 36.41 56.67 -13.87
C ASN A 340 36.59 57.47 -15.18
N LYS A 341 36.09 56.97 -16.32
CA LYS A 341 36.07 57.72 -17.59
C LYS A 341 34.85 58.65 -17.70
N LEU A 342 33.69 58.25 -17.17
CA LEU A 342 32.43 59.00 -17.32
C LEU A 342 32.35 60.23 -16.40
N LEU A 343 32.84 60.13 -15.17
CA LEU A 343 32.75 61.23 -14.18
C LEU A 343 33.50 62.51 -14.63
N PRO A 344 34.74 62.45 -15.16
CA PRO A 344 35.41 63.63 -15.70
C PRO A 344 34.73 64.22 -16.93
N GLN A 345 34.11 63.39 -17.78
CA GLN A 345 33.37 63.84 -18.97
C GLN A 345 32.11 64.62 -18.59
N ARG A 346 31.33 64.12 -17.62
CA ARG A 346 30.17 64.82 -17.05
C ARG A 346 30.58 66.19 -16.52
N ASN A 347 31.64 66.25 -15.71
CA ASN A 347 32.09 67.49 -15.10
C ASN A 347 32.59 68.51 -16.14
N ARG A 348 33.28 68.07 -17.21
CA ARG A 348 33.69 68.96 -18.32
C ARG A 348 32.51 69.49 -19.12
N LEU A 349 31.50 68.66 -19.40
CA LEU A 349 30.28 69.07 -20.09
C LEU A 349 29.47 70.07 -19.27
N MET A 350 29.31 69.84 -17.96
CA MET A 350 28.66 70.78 -17.04
C MET A 350 29.37 72.12 -16.98
N ALA A 351 30.69 72.14 -16.79
CA ALA A 351 31.48 73.37 -16.72
C ALA A 351 31.43 74.18 -18.04
N ARG A 352 31.46 73.50 -19.19
CA ARG A 352 31.34 74.15 -20.51
C ARG A 352 29.97 74.79 -20.70
N HIS A 353 28.91 74.13 -20.23
CA HIS A 353 27.55 74.66 -20.31
C HIS A 353 27.37 75.87 -19.36
N GLU A 354 27.87 75.83 -18.13
CA GLU A 354 27.78 76.96 -17.18
C GLU A 354 28.48 78.22 -17.70
N SER A 355 29.63 78.07 -18.38
CA SER A 355 30.34 79.18 -19.04
C SER A 355 29.54 79.83 -20.18
N MET A 356 28.74 79.05 -20.93
CA MET A 356 27.90 79.59 -22.00
C MET A 356 26.73 80.42 -21.46
N LEU A 357 26.12 80.01 -20.35
CA LEU A 357 25.04 80.76 -19.68
C LEU A 357 25.55 82.12 -19.19
N ALA A 358 26.73 82.14 -18.55
CA ALA A 358 27.37 83.38 -18.09
C ALA A 358 27.67 84.37 -19.23
N THR A 359 28.00 83.86 -20.42
CA THR A 359 28.29 84.70 -21.60
C THR A 359 27.01 85.26 -22.25
N ALA A 360 25.93 84.49 -22.26
CA ALA A 360 24.64 84.90 -22.82
C ALA A 360 23.94 85.98 -21.96
N LEU A 361 23.99 85.84 -20.63
CA LEU A 361 23.42 86.81 -19.69
C LEU A 361 24.13 88.18 -19.74
N LYS A 362 25.43 88.20 -20.05
CA LYS A 362 26.22 89.44 -20.18
C LYS A 362 25.86 90.29 -21.41
N ARG A 363 25.42 89.66 -22.51
CA ARG A 363 24.99 90.37 -23.74
C ARG A 363 23.60 90.99 -23.60
N LEU A 364 22.75 90.41 -22.76
CA LEU A 364 21.39 90.86 -22.51
C LEU A 364 21.35 92.19 -21.73
N SER A 365 22.35 92.43 -20.87
CA SER A 365 22.41 93.61 -19.99
C SER A 365 22.83 94.93 -20.67
N GLU A 366 23.14 94.94 -21.97
CA GLU A 366 23.74 96.10 -22.67
C GLU A 366 22.79 96.83 -23.66
N SER A 367 21.52 96.43 -23.83
CA SER A 367 20.58 97.04 -24.80
C SER A 367 19.46 97.89 -24.15
N ARG A 368 19.14 99.07 -24.72
CA ARG A 368 18.06 99.98 -24.26
C ARG A 368 17.18 100.47 -25.43
N PRO A 369 15.83 100.37 -25.38
CA PRO A 369 14.94 100.97 -26.38
C PRO A 369 14.03 102.11 -25.87
N SER A 370 13.66 102.96 -26.82
CA SER A 370 12.93 104.23 -26.77
C SER A 370 11.41 104.08 -26.95
N GLY A 371 10.62 104.48 -25.96
CA GLY A 371 9.16 104.53 -26.04
C GLY A 371 8.55 104.76 -24.67
N LEU A 372 8.49 106.04 -24.26
CA LEU A 372 8.12 106.42 -22.88
C LEU A 372 6.87 107.32 -22.80
N ASP A 373 6.16 107.65 -23.90
CA ASP A 373 5.24 108.81 -23.92
C ASP A 373 3.78 108.63 -24.42
N ASN A 374 3.29 107.45 -24.84
CA ASN A 374 1.94 107.26 -25.41
C ASN A 374 0.90 106.50 -24.53
N GLY A 375 1.22 106.11 -23.28
CA GLY A 375 0.45 105.10 -22.54
C GLY A 375 -0.83 105.56 -21.83
N ASN A 376 -0.96 106.86 -21.57
CA ASN A 376 -1.99 107.36 -20.66
C ASN A 376 -3.40 107.45 -21.24
N PHE A 377 -3.60 107.21 -22.54
CA PHE A 377 -4.93 107.37 -23.16
C PHE A 377 -5.70 106.04 -23.35
N ALA A 378 -5.05 104.88 -23.24
CA ALA A 378 -5.65 103.57 -23.56
C ALA A 378 -6.19 102.77 -22.35
N PHE A 379 -6.01 103.26 -21.12
CA PHE A 379 -6.41 102.53 -19.90
C PHE A 379 -7.93 102.48 -19.72
N HIS A 380 -8.63 103.56 -20.04
CA HIS A 380 -10.05 103.67 -19.73
C HIS A 380 -10.99 102.82 -20.60
N GLU A 381 -10.52 102.23 -21.71
CA GLU A 381 -11.36 101.47 -22.65
C GLU A 381 -11.30 99.93 -22.43
N LYS A 382 -10.37 99.44 -21.60
CA LYS A 382 -10.02 98.00 -21.57
C LYS A 382 -10.32 97.30 -20.23
N ASP A 383 -10.62 98.07 -19.19
CA ASP A 383 -11.08 97.56 -17.89
C ASP A 383 -12.43 96.82 -18.02
N GLU A 384 -13.35 97.35 -18.83
CA GLU A 384 -14.65 96.71 -19.09
C GLU A 384 -14.58 95.39 -19.89
N LYS A 385 -13.48 95.12 -20.62
CA LYS A 385 -13.34 93.91 -21.46
C LYS A 385 -12.64 92.75 -20.74
N GLY A 386 -11.80 93.03 -19.75
CA GLY A 386 -11.02 92.01 -19.01
C GLY A 386 -11.86 91.18 -18.04
N GLU A 387 -12.92 91.77 -17.49
CA GLU A 387 -13.82 91.11 -16.54
C GLU A 387 -14.64 89.98 -17.19
N THR A 388 -14.91 90.09 -18.51
CA THR A 388 -15.64 89.09 -19.29
C THR A 388 -14.76 87.89 -19.69
N ASP A 389 -13.48 88.10 -19.98
CA ASP A 389 -12.54 87.05 -20.39
C ASP A 389 -12.11 86.13 -19.21
N GLN A 390 -12.05 86.67 -17.99
CA GLN A 390 -11.77 85.88 -16.78
C GLN A 390 -12.84 84.81 -16.53
N GLN A 391 -14.11 85.18 -16.70
CA GLN A 391 -15.24 84.27 -16.47
C GLN A 391 -15.23 83.10 -17.47
N ALA A 392 -14.82 83.33 -18.72
CA ALA A 392 -14.72 82.28 -19.75
C ALA A 392 -13.61 81.25 -19.44
N LEU A 393 -12.42 81.71 -19.01
CA LEU A 393 -11.28 80.84 -18.68
C LEU A 393 -11.52 80.00 -17.42
N GLN A 394 -12.17 80.55 -16.40
CA GLN A 394 -12.58 79.79 -15.22
C GLN A 394 -13.58 78.69 -15.58
N THR A 395 -14.53 79.00 -16.46
CA THR A 395 -15.55 78.05 -16.93
C THR A 395 -14.92 76.85 -17.67
N GLU A 396 -13.88 77.07 -18.48
CA GLU A 396 -13.21 75.98 -19.22
C GLU A 396 -12.36 75.06 -18.33
N VAL A 397 -11.67 75.59 -17.31
CA VAL A 397 -10.94 74.79 -16.31
C VAL A 397 -11.91 73.95 -15.47
N ILE A 398 -13.03 74.55 -15.07
CA ILE A 398 -14.09 73.83 -14.35
C ILE A 398 -14.67 72.72 -15.24
N ARG A 399 -14.99 73.00 -16.51
CA ARG A 399 -15.51 72.00 -17.46
C ARG A 399 -14.57 70.81 -17.67
N ARG A 400 -13.26 71.04 -17.77
CA ARG A 400 -12.27 69.95 -17.92
C ARG A 400 -12.15 69.12 -16.65
N PHE A 401 -12.08 69.78 -15.49
CA PHE A 401 -12.11 69.10 -14.20
C PHE A 401 -13.38 68.25 -14.04
N ASP A 402 -14.55 68.79 -14.41
CA ASP A 402 -15.83 68.08 -14.34
C ASP A 402 -15.85 66.83 -15.24
N GLN A 403 -15.16 66.86 -16.39
CA GLN A 403 -15.01 65.70 -17.26
C GLN A 403 -14.06 64.65 -16.66
N GLU A 404 -12.87 65.05 -16.23
CA GLU A 404 -11.86 64.13 -15.69
C GLU A 404 -12.28 63.53 -14.32
N ILE A 405 -12.95 64.31 -13.48
CA ILE A 405 -13.54 63.81 -12.22
C ILE A 405 -14.72 62.87 -12.50
N GLY A 406 -15.49 63.15 -13.56
CA GLY A 406 -16.59 62.30 -14.01
C GLY A 406 -16.14 60.90 -14.41
N ASP A 407 -15.00 60.78 -15.08
CA ASP A 407 -14.39 59.48 -15.43
C ASP A 407 -13.97 58.70 -14.18
N VAL A 408 -13.34 59.37 -13.20
CA VAL A 408 -12.95 58.75 -11.91
C VAL A 408 -14.19 58.33 -11.11
N CYS A 409 -15.25 59.14 -11.08
CA CYS A 409 -16.52 58.81 -10.45
C CYS A 409 -17.19 57.59 -11.12
N SER A 410 -17.11 57.49 -12.45
CA SER A 410 -17.65 56.35 -13.21
C SER A 410 -16.90 55.05 -12.87
N ASP A 411 -15.57 55.09 -12.85
CA ASP A 411 -14.74 53.92 -12.50
C ASP A 411 -14.96 53.48 -11.05
N TRP A 412 -15.07 54.43 -10.10
CA TRP A 412 -15.42 54.16 -8.71
C TRP A 412 -16.76 53.44 -8.59
N ASN A 413 -17.80 53.99 -9.22
CA ASN A 413 -19.16 53.44 -9.17
C ASN A 413 -19.33 52.12 -9.94
N ARG A 414 -18.38 51.75 -10.80
CA ARG A 414 -18.36 50.44 -11.48
C ARG A 414 -17.58 49.38 -10.72
N LEU A 415 -16.35 49.69 -10.30
CA LEU A 415 -15.41 48.69 -9.77
C LEU A 415 -15.65 48.36 -8.29
N ILE A 416 -15.92 49.37 -7.45
CA ILE A 416 -16.10 49.16 -6.00
C ILE A 416 -17.34 48.30 -5.72
N PRO A 417 -18.53 48.55 -6.32
CA PRO A 417 -19.68 47.68 -6.11
C PRO A 417 -19.49 46.25 -6.64
N ALA A 418 -18.72 46.06 -7.72
CA ALA A 418 -18.44 44.74 -8.27
C ALA A 418 -17.64 43.87 -7.29
N TRP A 419 -16.55 44.41 -6.72
CA TRP A 419 -15.76 43.73 -5.69
C TRP A 419 -16.59 43.44 -4.42
N CYS A 420 -17.43 44.39 -4.00
CA CYS A 420 -18.33 44.18 -2.87
C CYS A 420 -19.42 43.14 -3.16
N SER A 421 -19.87 43.01 -4.41
CA SER A 421 -20.88 42.03 -4.82
C SER A 421 -20.37 40.60 -4.64
N ASP A 422 -19.12 40.32 -5.01
CA ASP A 422 -18.52 38.99 -4.86
C ASP A 422 -18.43 38.58 -3.38
N LEU A 423 -17.98 39.50 -2.52
CA LEU A 423 -17.89 39.28 -1.08
C LEU A 423 -19.28 39.11 -0.42
N ASN A 424 -20.27 39.91 -0.85
CA ASN A 424 -21.65 39.80 -0.36
C ASN A 424 -22.33 38.51 -0.81
N THR A 425 -22.05 38.04 -2.04
CA THR A 425 -22.58 36.78 -2.56
C THR A 425 -22.02 35.60 -1.76
N SER A 426 -20.73 35.62 -1.44
CA SER A 426 -20.10 34.64 -0.54
C SER A 426 -20.72 34.69 0.85
N ARG A 427 -20.93 35.89 1.42
CA ARG A 427 -21.58 36.08 2.72
C ARG A 427 -22.99 35.49 2.76
N GLU A 428 -23.80 35.74 1.74
CA GLU A 428 -25.17 35.21 1.70
C GLU A 428 -25.18 33.69 1.56
N ALA A 429 -24.24 33.12 0.79
CA ALA A 429 -24.09 31.67 0.65
C ALA A 429 -23.69 31.00 1.98
N VAL A 430 -22.76 31.60 2.74
CA VAL A 430 -22.37 31.11 4.08
C VAL A 430 -23.54 31.24 5.05
N ARG A 431 -24.30 32.34 5.01
CA ARG A 431 -25.48 32.51 5.86
C ARG A 431 -26.56 31.46 5.59
N GLN A 432 -26.78 31.10 4.33
CA GLN A 432 -27.71 30.02 3.96
C GLN A 432 -27.22 28.65 4.47
N MET A 433 -25.92 28.38 4.35
CA MET A 433 -25.29 27.17 4.90
C MET A 433 -25.49 27.07 6.41
N GLU A 434 -25.21 28.14 7.16
CA GLU A 434 -25.39 28.22 8.62
C GLU A 434 -26.86 28.07 9.03
N GLN A 435 -27.79 28.71 8.31
CA GLN A 435 -29.22 28.60 8.60
C GLN A 435 -29.77 27.18 8.44
N THR A 436 -29.14 26.35 7.60
CA THR A 436 -29.62 24.99 7.29
C THR A 436 -29.56 24.07 8.51
N TRP A 437 -28.62 24.30 9.44
CA TRP A 437 -28.47 23.49 10.66
C TRP A 437 -28.74 24.27 11.96
N ASN A 438 -28.92 25.60 11.92
CA ASN A 438 -29.09 26.47 13.10
C ASN A 438 -30.55 26.74 13.51
N THR A 439 -31.57 26.31 12.76
CA THR A 439 -32.98 26.47 13.17
C THR A 439 -33.35 25.62 14.39
N ALA A 440 -33.12 26.17 15.60
CA ALA A 440 -33.65 25.91 16.97
C ALA A 440 -33.94 24.48 17.50
N SER A 441 -33.93 23.43 16.69
CA SER A 441 -34.15 22.05 17.09
C SER A 441 -33.68 21.14 15.96
N THR A 442 -32.69 20.30 16.24
CA THR A 442 -32.00 19.32 15.37
C THR A 442 -32.90 18.19 14.83
N GLN A 443 -34.21 18.42 14.74
CA GLN A 443 -35.21 17.55 14.14
C GLN A 443 -35.39 17.92 12.66
N GLY A 444 -34.46 17.50 11.81
CA GLY A 444 -34.59 17.72 10.35
C GLY A 444 -33.28 17.95 9.59
N TRP A 445 -32.12 17.92 10.26
CA TRP A 445 -30.85 17.83 9.53
C TRP A 445 -30.76 16.45 8.87
N GLU A 446 -30.62 16.44 7.55
CA GLU A 446 -30.33 15.26 6.75
C GLU A 446 -28.89 15.30 6.26
N VAL A 447 -28.29 14.11 6.14
CA VAL A 447 -26.92 13.94 5.68
C VAL A 447 -26.81 14.41 4.22
N PRO A 448 -25.90 15.34 3.89
CA PRO A 448 -25.69 15.76 2.51
C PRO A 448 -25.30 14.58 1.61
N LEU A 449 -26.06 14.33 0.54
CA LEU A 449 -25.71 13.28 -0.44
C LEU A 449 -24.55 13.70 -1.36
N SER A 450 -24.36 15.01 -1.54
CA SER A 450 -23.31 15.61 -2.38
C SER A 450 -23.04 17.03 -1.92
N GLY A 451 -21.78 17.45 -1.92
CA GLY A 451 -21.41 18.80 -1.51
C GLY A 451 -19.92 18.91 -1.21
N GLU A 452 -19.40 20.13 -1.27
CA GLU A 452 -18.04 20.47 -0.87
C GLU A 452 -18.04 20.83 0.62
N PRO A 453 -17.26 20.14 1.48
CA PRO A 453 -17.18 20.46 2.89
C PRO A 453 -16.71 21.90 3.10
N ALA A 454 -17.44 22.67 3.91
CA ALA A 454 -17.11 24.05 4.22
C ALA A 454 -17.46 24.40 5.68
N GLY A 455 -16.57 25.14 6.32
CA GLY A 455 -16.78 25.69 7.66
C GLY A 455 -16.23 27.11 7.76
N CYS A 456 -17.06 28.05 8.20
CA CYS A 456 -16.63 29.39 8.55
C CYS A 456 -15.93 29.33 9.92
N PHE A 457 -14.80 30.01 10.11
CA PHE A 457 -14.10 30.06 11.40
C PHE A 457 -14.10 31.45 12.04
N ALA A 458 -14.24 32.52 11.24
CA ALA A 458 -14.31 33.89 11.73
C ALA A 458 -15.06 34.80 10.73
N GLN A 459 -15.39 36.02 11.16
CA GLN A 459 -15.98 37.03 10.30
C GLN A 459 -15.19 38.33 10.41
N ILE A 460 -14.79 38.90 9.28
CA ILE A 460 -14.11 40.19 9.23
C ILE A 460 -15.15 41.30 9.08
N THR A 461 -15.05 42.35 9.88
CA THR A 461 -15.80 43.60 9.73
C THR A 461 -14.85 44.74 9.35
N ILE A 462 -15.22 45.50 8.33
CA ILE A 462 -14.40 46.57 7.78
C ILE A 462 -15.04 47.92 8.08
N ASP A 463 -14.28 48.81 8.73
CA ASP A 463 -14.58 50.24 8.83
C ASP A 463 -13.97 50.97 7.63
N TRP A 464 -14.84 51.45 6.75
CA TRP A 464 -14.45 52.13 5.51
C TRP A 464 -13.53 53.34 5.72
N LYS A 465 -13.65 54.08 6.83
CA LYS A 465 -12.88 55.30 7.07
C LYS A 465 -11.43 55.02 7.40
N GLU A 466 -11.17 53.94 8.11
CA GLU A 466 -9.83 53.53 8.53
C GLU A 466 -9.17 52.55 7.54
N PHE A 467 -9.98 51.80 6.79
CA PHE A 467 -9.54 50.81 5.81
C PHE A 467 -8.86 51.43 4.58
N ALA A 468 -9.34 52.59 4.13
CA ALA A 468 -8.75 53.35 3.03
C ALA A 468 -8.83 54.86 3.33
N PRO A 469 -7.80 55.48 3.95
CA PRO A 469 -7.81 56.89 4.35
C PRO A 469 -7.88 57.88 3.15
N SER A 470 -7.77 57.37 1.94
CA SER A 470 -7.99 58.07 0.67
C SER A 470 -9.47 58.19 0.29
N VAL A 471 -10.41 58.15 1.24
CA VAL A 471 -11.85 58.26 0.93
C VAL A 471 -12.15 59.53 0.14
N PRO A 472 -12.99 59.44 -0.92
CA PRO A 472 -13.39 60.58 -1.71
C PRO A 472 -14.00 61.74 -0.93
N THR A 473 -13.70 62.96 -1.37
CA THR A 473 -14.28 64.21 -0.86
C THR A 473 -15.55 64.60 -1.62
N ASP A 474 -15.68 64.14 -2.87
CA ASP A 474 -16.85 64.41 -3.70
C ASP A 474 -18.09 63.62 -3.25
N SER A 475 -19.22 64.31 -3.10
CA SER A 475 -20.51 63.72 -2.72
C SER A 475 -21.07 62.71 -3.72
N SER A 476 -20.57 62.66 -4.96
CA SER A 476 -21.03 61.76 -6.03
C SER A 476 -20.36 60.37 -6.04
N MET A 477 -19.25 60.19 -5.31
CA MET A 477 -18.59 58.90 -5.11
C MET A 477 -19.14 58.22 -3.85
N HIS A 478 -20.29 57.58 -3.97
CA HIS A 478 -20.93 56.93 -2.83
C HIS A 478 -20.22 55.64 -2.44
N LEU A 479 -19.99 55.45 -1.14
CA LEU A 479 -19.68 54.13 -0.60
C LEU A 479 -20.93 53.23 -0.68
N PRO A 480 -20.78 51.91 -0.84
CA PRO A 480 -21.89 50.97 -0.84
C PRO A 480 -22.79 51.16 0.39
N LYS A 481 -24.12 51.06 0.24
CA LYS A 481 -25.08 51.25 1.35
C LYS A 481 -24.80 50.26 2.50
N GLY A 482 -24.32 50.76 3.64
CA GLY A 482 -24.07 50.01 4.87
C GLY A 482 -22.86 50.56 5.63
N ALA A 483 -22.95 50.70 6.96
CA ALA A 483 -21.88 51.29 7.76
C ALA A 483 -20.59 50.45 7.77
N CYS A 484 -20.68 49.12 7.58
CA CYS A 484 -19.55 48.19 7.58
C CYS A 484 -19.75 47.06 6.56
N LEU A 485 -18.67 46.61 5.90
CA LEU A 485 -18.65 45.38 5.09
C LEU A 485 -18.28 44.20 5.97
N GLN A 486 -19.03 43.10 5.85
CA GLN A 486 -18.75 41.87 6.57
C GLN A 486 -18.29 40.77 5.59
N VAL A 487 -17.18 40.12 5.89
CA VAL A 487 -16.59 39.07 5.04
C VAL A 487 -16.40 37.80 5.86
N PRO A 488 -17.05 36.68 5.50
CA PRO A 488 -16.83 35.40 6.18
C PRO A 488 -15.47 34.81 5.82
N MET A 489 -14.81 34.21 6.80
CA MET A 489 -13.56 33.48 6.63
C MET A 489 -13.85 31.98 6.63
N VAL A 490 -13.85 31.39 5.44
CA VAL A 490 -14.30 30.00 5.23
C VAL A 490 -13.13 29.08 4.90
N PHE A 491 -13.06 27.98 5.64
CA PHE A 491 -12.24 26.83 5.36
C PHE A 491 -13.05 25.82 4.54
N LYS A 492 -12.57 25.45 3.35
CA LYS A 492 -13.35 24.69 2.36
C LYS A 492 -12.50 23.62 1.68
N MET A 493 -13.11 22.53 1.25
CA MET A 493 -12.47 21.44 0.50
C MET A 493 -13.27 21.10 -0.78
N PRO A 494 -12.62 20.68 -1.88
CA PRO A 494 -11.17 20.47 -2.04
C PRO A 494 -10.37 21.76 -2.22
N LEU A 495 -11.04 22.88 -2.46
CA LEU A 495 -10.44 24.18 -2.70
C LEU A 495 -10.35 24.94 -1.37
N GLY A 496 -9.16 25.03 -0.79
CA GLY A 496 -8.90 25.76 0.46
C GLY A 496 -7.44 25.66 0.92
N GLU A 497 -7.01 26.68 1.65
CA GLU A 497 -5.69 26.74 2.27
C GLU A 497 -5.79 26.28 3.72
N SER A 498 -4.72 25.66 4.22
CA SER A 498 -4.54 25.39 5.65
C SER A 498 -4.62 26.69 6.47
N VAL A 499 -4.97 26.61 7.76
CA VAL A 499 -5.13 27.80 8.63
C VAL A 499 -4.16 27.72 9.81
N LEU A 500 -3.46 28.83 10.06
CA LEU A 500 -2.52 28.99 11.16
C LEU A 500 -2.94 30.15 12.07
N PHE A 501 -3.21 29.86 13.33
CA PHE A 501 -3.46 30.83 14.39
C PHE A 501 -2.20 31.02 15.25
N GLU A 502 -1.85 32.26 15.60
CA GLU A 502 -0.73 32.58 16.49
C GLU A 502 -1.16 33.48 17.66
N SER A 503 -0.74 33.15 18.88
CA SER A 503 -0.91 33.99 20.07
C SER A 503 0.35 34.13 20.92
N GLU A 504 0.35 35.12 21.82
CA GLU A 504 1.38 35.30 22.84
C GLU A 504 0.99 34.49 24.09
N GLY A 505 1.14 33.16 24.04
CA GLY A 505 0.73 32.23 25.10
C GLY A 505 -0.09 31.05 24.56
N PRO A 506 -0.60 30.18 25.46
CA PRO A 506 -1.42 29.04 25.08
C PRO A 506 -2.72 29.49 24.38
N ALA A 507 -3.33 28.56 23.64
CA ALA A 507 -4.48 28.80 22.79
C ALA A 507 -5.60 29.53 23.55
N PRO A 508 -5.97 30.76 23.14
CA PRO A 508 -7.12 31.45 23.68
C PRO A 508 -8.39 30.62 23.44
N GLU A 509 -9.32 30.67 24.40
CA GLU A 509 -10.60 29.94 24.35
C GLU A 509 -11.34 30.21 23.03
N GLN A 510 -11.32 31.46 22.53
CA GLN A 510 -11.97 31.85 21.28
C GLN A 510 -11.38 31.12 20.05
N ILE A 511 -10.08 30.84 20.04
CA ILE A 511 -9.43 30.14 18.92
C ILE A 511 -9.79 28.65 18.95
N ILE A 512 -9.80 28.05 20.14
CA ILE A 512 -10.20 26.64 20.31
C ILE A 512 -11.66 26.44 19.94
N GLU A 513 -12.56 27.34 20.35
CA GLU A 513 -13.96 27.33 19.96
C GLU A 513 -14.13 27.48 18.44
N ALA A 514 -13.38 28.38 17.80
CA ALA A 514 -13.40 28.55 16.35
C ALA A 514 -12.94 27.29 15.60
N ILE A 515 -11.86 26.64 16.06
CA ILE A 515 -11.37 25.38 15.48
C ILE A 515 -12.41 24.28 15.61
N ASN A 516 -12.94 24.07 16.82
CA ASN A 516 -13.96 23.04 17.09
C ASN A 516 -15.22 23.25 16.25
N HIS A 517 -15.66 24.49 16.13
CA HIS A 517 -16.85 24.78 15.36
C HIS A 517 -16.62 24.59 13.85
N THR A 518 -15.44 24.96 13.35
CA THR A 518 -15.08 24.71 11.96
C THR A 518 -15.09 23.22 11.65
N ALA A 519 -14.54 22.39 12.55
CA ALA A 519 -14.60 20.94 12.43
C ALA A 519 -16.04 20.41 12.40
N LEU A 520 -16.93 20.94 13.25
CA LEU A 520 -18.35 20.57 13.26
C LEU A 520 -19.07 20.97 11.95
N GLU A 521 -18.87 22.19 11.44
CA GLU A 521 -19.48 22.62 10.16
C GLU A 521 -18.98 21.81 8.97
N LEU A 522 -17.69 21.46 8.95
CA LEU A 522 -17.15 20.57 7.94
C LEU A 522 -17.85 19.21 7.96
N LEU A 523 -18.14 18.66 9.14
CA LEU A 523 -18.88 17.40 9.28
C LEU A 523 -20.36 17.53 8.87
N LEU A 524 -20.99 18.67 9.16
CA LEU A 524 -22.40 18.92 8.82
C LEU A 524 -22.64 19.17 7.33
N THR A 525 -21.62 19.66 6.62
CA THR A 525 -21.68 19.99 5.19
C THR A 525 -21.06 18.91 4.30
N ALA A 526 -20.20 18.06 4.86
CA ALA A 526 -19.61 16.94 4.14
C ALA A 526 -20.63 15.80 3.93
N PRO A 527 -20.56 15.09 2.79
CA PRO A 527 -21.19 13.79 2.67
C PRO A 527 -20.58 12.80 3.68
N ALA A 528 -21.40 11.90 4.20
CA ALA A 528 -20.94 10.89 5.14
C ALA A 528 -19.79 10.04 4.54
N GLY A 529 -18.79 9.74 5.36
CA GLY A 529 -17.63 8.93 5.01
C GLY A 529 -16.60 9.67 4.16
N ARG A 530 -16.69 10.99 3.98
CA ARG A 530 -15.75 11.79 3.18
C ARG A 530 -14.67 12.52 3.97
N MET A 531 -14.77 12.55 5.30
CA MET A 531 -13.88 13.32 6.16
C MET A 531 -13.17 12.40 7.15
N ARG A 532 -11.98 12.80 7.59
CA ARG A 532 -11.27 12.22 8.73
C ARG A 532 -10.53 13.32 9.48
N PHE A 533 -10.55 13.26 10.80
CA PHE A 533 -9.90 14.24 11.67
C PHE A 533 -8.85 13.58 12.54
N THR A 534 -7.71 14.25 12.66
CA THR A 534 -6.62 13.90 13.53
C THR A 534 -6.41 15.03 14.52
N LEU A 535 -6.54 14.75 15.82
CA LEU A 535 -6.52 15.77 16.88
C LEU A 535 -5.26 15.65 17.73
N ILE A 536 -4.50 16.74 17.86
CA ILE A 536 -3.25 16.82 18.64
C ILE A 536 -3.38 17.94 19.69
N ASP A 537 -3.22 17.60 20.97
CA ASP A 537 -3.34 18.53 22.09
C ASP A 537 -2.29 18.28 23.20
N PRO A 538 -1.04 18.70 22.98
CA PRO A 538 0.08 18.40 23.89
C PRO A 538 -0.03 19.13 25.24
N VAL A 539 -0.70 20.28 25.29
CA VAL A 539 -0.80 21.14 26.49
C VAL A 539 -2.16 21.01 27.19
N GLY A 540 -3.27 21.04 26.45
CA GLY A 540 -4.62 20.91 26.99
C GLY A 540 -4.96 19.48 27.45
N LEU A 541 -4.07 18.51 27.19
CA LEU A 541 -4.23 17.08 27.53
C LEU A 541 -5.54 16.48 27.00
N GLY A 542 -6.02 16.97 25.85
CA GLY A 542 -7.23 16.53 25.18
C GLY A 542 -8.50 17.28 25.59
N LYS A 543 -8.43 18.20 26.56
CA LYS A 543 -9.62 18.97 26.99
C LYS A 543 -10.15 19.88 25.89
N ASN A 544 -9.25 20.41 25.05
CA ASN A 544 -9.61 21.38 24.01
C ASN A 544 -10.54 20.80 22.93
N PHE A 545 -10.48 19.49 22.69
CA PHE A 545 -11.26 18.81 21.63
C PHE A 545 -12.18 17.70 22.16
N ALA A 546 -12.37 17.63 23.48
CA ALA A 546 -13.12 16.54 24.13
C ALA A 546 -14.54 16.38 23.59
N GLY A 547 -15.21 17.47 23.19
CA GLY A 547 -16.57 17.40 22.66
C GLY A 547 -16.68 16.65 21.33
N LEU A 548 -15.63 16.66 20.49
CA LEU A 548 -15.62 15.91 19.23
C LEU A 548 -15.37 14.41 19.44
N MET A 549 -14.88 13.99 20.61
CA MET A 549 -14.55 12.59 20.89
C MET A 549 -15.77 11.67 20.94
N HIS A 550 -16.99 12.20 21.14
CA HIS A 550 -18.22 11.41 21.03
C HIS A 550 -18.42 10.77 19.64
N LEU A 551 -17.73 11.27 18.60
CA LEU A 551 -17.72 10.64 17.27
C LEU A 551 -16.89 9.35 17.22
N ALA A 552 -15.88 9.22 18.08
CA ALA A 552 -15.03 8.03 18.12
C ALA A 552 -15.76 6.78 18.66
N ASP A 553 -16.90 6.96 19.34
CA ASP A 553 -17.75 5.84 19.77
C ASP A 553 -18.46 5.15 18.58
N TYR A 554 -18.53 5.82 17.42
CA TYR A 554 -19.22 5.33 16.23
C TYR A 554 -18.25 4.83 15.15
N ASP A 555 -17.31 5.68 14.73
CA ASP A 555 -16.37 5.37 13.65
C ASP A 555 -14.94 5.81 13.99
N ASP A 556 -14.09 4.81 14.25
CA ASP A 556 -12.66 4.99 14.52
C ASP A 556 -11.89 5.60 13.33
N GLN A 557 -12.45 5.51 12.12
CA GLN A 557 -11.87 6.11 10.94
C GLN A 557 -12.25 7.58 10.78
N LEU A 558 -13.32 8.07 11.44
CA LEU A 558 -13.71 9.47 11.37
C LEU A 558 -12.84 10.31 12.33
N ILE A 559 -12.73 9.86 13.58
CA ILE A 559 -11.87 10.44 14.61
C ILE A 559 -11.18 9.29 15.35
N ASN A 560 -9.87 9.37 15.52
CA ASN A 560 -9.14 8.37 16.29
C ASN A 560 -9.68 8.30 17.74
N ARG A 561 -9.76 7.11 18.34
CA ARG A 561 -10.19 6.89 19.75
C ARG A 561 -9.39 7.62 20.83
N ARG A 562 -8.37 8.40 20.45
CA ARG A 562 -7.56 9.22 21.35
C ARG A 562 -7.16 10.54 20.71
N ILE A 563 -7.00 11.54 21.55
CA ILE A 563 -6.29 12.79 21.21
C ILE A 563 -4.81 12.56 21.50
N TRP A 564 -3.95 12.93 20.56
CA TRP A 564 -2.51 12.71 20.66
C TRP A 564 -1.87 13.78 21.54
N THR A 565 -1.21 13.38 22.62
CA THR A 565 -0.62 14.31 23.61
C THR A 565 0.87 14.08 23.85
N GLN A 566 1.38 12.87 23.59
CA GLN A 566 2.77 12.50 23.85
C GLN A 566 3.67 12.68 22.62
N PRO A 567 4.93 13.13 22.76
CA PRO A 567 5.80 13.42 21.61
C PRO A 567 6.01 12.26 20.63
N ASN A 568 6.35 11.07 21.12
CA ASN A 568 6.58 9.90 20.26
C ASN A 568 5.31 9.52 19.47
N GLN A 569 4.14 9.75 20.07
CA GLN A 569 2.87 9.42 19.44
C GLN A 569 2.47 10.47 18.40
N ILE A 570 2.77 11.76 18.67
CA ILE A 570 2.62 12.86 17.70
C ILE A 570 3.48 12.59 16.47
N GLU A 571 4.74 12.19 16.67
CA GLU A 571 5.64 11.84 15.57
C GLU A 571 5.12 10.68 14.73
N GLN A 572 4.66 9.59 15.37
CA GLN A 572 4.05 8.46 14.66
C GLN A 572 2.81 8.88 13.88
N CYS A 573 1.96 9.72 14.47
CA CYS A 573 0.75 10.20 13.79
C CYS A 573 1.08 11.02 12.54
N LEU A 574 2.11 11.86 12.58
CA LEU A 574 2.55 12.62 11.41
C LEU A 574 3.24 11.73 10.38
N PHE A 575 3.92 10.66 10.84
CA PHE A 575 4.46 9.62 9.97
C PHE A 575 3.33 8.94 9.19
N ASP A 576 2.28 8.47 9.87
CA ASP A 576 1.13 7.79 9.24
C ASP A 576 0.42 8.71 8.21
N LEU A 577 0.31 10.01 8.50
CA LEU A 577 -0.24 10.99 7.54
C LEU A 577 0.66 11.19 6.32
N THR A 578 1.98 11.18 6.51
CA THR A 578 2.94 11.27 5.40
C THR A 578 2.86 10.02 4.52
N GLU A 579 2.79 8.82 5.12
CA GLU A 579 2.56 7.58 4.37
C GLU A 579 1.23 7.59 3.59
N HIS A 580 0.17 8.15 4.18
CA HIS A 580 -1.09 8.33 3.46
C HIS A 580 -0.94 9.27 2.25
N MET A 581 -0.19 10.37 2.38
CA MET A 581 0.08 11.26 1.24
C MET A 581 0.87 10.55 0.12
N GLU A 582 1.81 9.69 0.48
CA GLU A 582 2.53 8.83 -0.47
C GLU A 582 1.59 7.82 -1.14
N LYS A 583 0.71 7.15 -0.36
CA LYS A 583 -0.36 6.27 -0.88
C LYS A 583 -1.17 7.00 -1.93
N VAL A 584 -1.70 8.19 -1.61
CA VAL A 584 -2.55 8.96 -2.52
C VAL A 584 -1.81 9.32 -3.81
N THR A 585 -0.55 9.75 -3.68
CA THR A 585 0.29 10.13 -4.82
C THR A 585 0.54 8.93 -5.75
N GLN A 586 0.92 7.78 -5.18
CA GLN A 586 1.31 6.58 -5.93
C GLN A 586 0.12 5.77 -6.46
N MET A 587 -1.00 5.74 -5.73
CA MET A 587 -2.16 4.91 -6.05
C MET A 587 -3.24 5.65 -6.83
N TYR A 588 -3.53 6.90 -6.48
CA TYR A 588 -4.67 7.63 -7.06
C TYR A 588 -4.25 8.71 -8.05
N LEU A 589 -3.23 9.51 -7.75
CA LEU A 589 -2.87 10.64 -8.61
C LEU A 589 -2.14 10.18 -9.88
N ARG A 590 -1.12 9.29 -9.80
CA ARG A 590 -0.47 8.57 -10.93
C ARG A 590 -0.17 9.40 -12.20
N ASN A 591 0.02 10.71 -12.07
CA ASN A 591 0.05 11.68 -13.18
C ASN A 591 -1.22 11.73 -14.05
N GLU A 592 -2.32 11.09 -13.64
CA GLU A 592 -3.65 11.22 -14.25
C GLU A 592 -4.45 12.40 -13.67
N TYR A 593 -4.24 12.74 -12.38
CA TYR A 593 -4.91 13.84 -11.67
C TYR A 593 -3.89 14.70 -10.91
N ASP A 594 -4.11 16.02 -10.88
CA ASP A 594 -3.20 16.93 -10.19
C ASP A 594 -3.47 16.95 -8.68
N THR A 595 -4.73 16.84 -8.27
CA THR A 595 -5.16 16.84 -6.86
C THR A 595 -6.14 15.72 -6.52
N LEU A 596 -6.22 15.34 -5.25
CA LEU A 596 -7.20 14.36 -4.77
C LEU A 596 -8.64 14.86 -5.00
N GLY A 597 -8.85 16.18 -4.97
CA GLY A 597 -10.14 16.80 -5.27
C GLY A 597 -10.67 16.43 -6.66
N GLU A 598 -9.82 16.49 -7.68
CA GLU A 598 -10.16 16.12 -9.05
C GLU A 598 -10.47 14.63 -9.17
N TYR A 599 -9.66 13.77 -8.56
CA TYR A 599 -9.91 12.32 -8.50
C TYR A 599 -11.28 12.03 -7.87
N ASN A 600 -11.59 12.66 -6.74
CA ASN A 600 -12.82 12.45 -5.98
C ASN A 600 -14.09 12.91 -6.71
N GLN A 601 -14.00 13.87 -7.64
CA GLN A 601 -15.12 14.27 -8.49
C GLN A 601 -15.55 13.15 -9.46
N VAL A 602 -14.61 12.33 -9.92
CA VAL A 602 -14.89 11.23 -10.86
C VAL A 602 -15.10 9.89 -10.12
N ALA A 603 -14.46 9.69 -8.97
CA ALA A 603 -14.42 8.41 -8.25
C ALA A 603 -15.78 7.94 -7.68
N GLY A 604 -16.79 8.81 -7.61
CA GLY A 604 -18.13 8.46 -7.12
C GLY A 604 -18.09 7.84 -5.72
N ASN A 605 -18.61 6.62 -5.57
CA ASN A 605 -18.63 5.90 -4.29
C ASN A 605 -17.24 5.44 -3.80
N ILE A 606 -16.21 5.42 -4.67
CA ILE A 606 -14.84 4.95 -4.35
C ILE A 606 -13.92 6.14 -4.00
N ALA A 607 -14.47 7.34 -3.80
CA ALA A 607 -13.69 8.51 -3.46
C ALA A 607 -12.93 8.35 -2.12
N GLU A 608 -11.74 8.92 -2.05
CA GLU A 608 -10.88 8.91 -0.87
C GLU A 608 -11.28 10.03 0.11
N LYS A 609 -11.02 9.82 1.41
CA LYS A 609 -11.39 10.77 2.46
C LYS A 609 -10.45 11.98 2.46
N TYR A 610 -10.97 13.17 2.75
CA TYR A 610 -10.14 14.32 3.10
C TYR A 610 -9.73 14.23 4.58
N HIS A 611 -8.46 14.52 4.86
CA HIS A 611 -7.90 14.50 6.21
C HIS A 611 -7.72 15.92 6.74
N VAL A 612 -8.18 16.19 7.95
CA VAL A 612 -7.97 17.45 8.66
C VAL A 612 -7.12 17.19 9.89
N LEU A 613 -5.90 17.72 9.88
CA LEU A 613 -5.00 17.69 11.03
C LEU A 613 -5.24 18.95 11.88
N VAL A 614 -5.75 18.74 13.10
CA VAL A 614 -6.04 19.79 14.07
C VAL A 614 -5.00 19.74 15.19
N VAL A 615 -4.34 20.86 15.46
CA VAL A 615 -3.26 20.94 16.43
C VAL A 615 -3.42 22.18 17.31
N SER A 616 -3.44 21.99 18.63
CA SER A 616 -3.33 23.07 19.62
C SER A 616 -1.91 23.23 20.15
N ASP A 617 -1.59 24.44 20.63
CA ASP A 617 -0.37 24.76 21.37
C ASP A 617 0.97 24.30 20.74
N PHE A 618 1.07 24.31 19.41
CA PHE A 618 2.33 24.11 18.70
C PHE A 618 3.36 25.19 19.12
N PRO A 619 4.66 24.89 19.29
CA PRO A 619 5.39 23.65 18.96
C PRO A 619 5.53 22.64 20.11
N THR A 620 4.82 22.78 21.24
CA THR A 620 5.02 21.88 22.39
C THR A 620 4.83 20.42 22.00
N GLY A 621 5.76 19.55 22.38
CA GLY A 621 5.63 18.11 22.14
C GLY A 621 6.00 17.65 20.73
N PHE A 622 6.44 18.54 19.84
CA PHE A 622 6.95 18.17 18.51
C PHE A 622 8.47 17.95 18.57
N SER A 623 8.92 16.76 18.14
CA SER A 623 10.34 16.47 17.87
C SER A 623 10.80 17.15 16.57
N GLU A 624 12.12 17.22 16.32
CA GLU A 624 12.63 17.78 15.05
C GLU A 624 12.14 17.02 13.83
N SER A 625 12.04 15.70 13.91
CA SER A 625 11.46 14.86 12.86
C SER A 625 9.97 15.14 12.66
N ALA A 626 9.21 15.33 13.75
CA ALA A 626 7.82 15.75 13.68
C ALA A 626 7.65 17.13 13.01
N LEU A 627 8.55 18.09 13.28
CA LEU A 627 8.55 19.41 12.63
C LEU A 627 8.75 19.30 11.11
N ARG A 628 9.73 18.51 10.66
CA ARG A 628 9.96 18.30 9.22
C ARG A 628 8.78 17.61 8.52
N ARG A 629 8.13 16.65 9.19
CA ARG A 629 6.92 16.00 8.65
C ARG A 629 5.75 16.97 8.55
N LEU A 630 5.53 17.78 9.59
CA LEU A 630 4.50 18.82 9.57
C LEU A 630 4.75 19.83 8.44
N HIS A 631 6.00 20.21 8.19
CA HIS A 631 6.39 21.04 7.06
C HIS A 631 6.00 20.38 5.72
N ASN A 632 6.34 19.11 5.49
CA ASN A 632 5.96 18.39 4.26
C ASN A 632 4.43 18.34 4.06
N ILE A 633 3.67 18.15 5.15
CA ILE A 633 2.20 18.18 5.12
C ILE A 633 1.69 19.57 4.78
N ALA A 634 2.29 20.64 5.30
CA ALA A 634 1.88 22.01 4.98
C ALA A 634 2.09 22.34 3.49
N VAL A 635 3.22 21.93 2.90
CA VAL A 635 3.57 22.23 1.50
C VAL A 635 2.77 21.39 0.51
N SER A 636 2.69 20.07 0.73
CA SER A 636 2.12 19.13 -0.26
C SER A 636 0.78 18.50 0.17
N GLY A 637 0.32 18.73 1.40
CA GLY A 637 -0.86 18.08 1.97
C GLY A 637 -2.14 18.39 1.20
N ALA A 638 -2.39 19.65 0.85
CA ALA A 638 -3.63 20.07 0.20
C ALA A 638 -3.87 19.33 -1.13
N ARG A 639 -2.79 19.08 -1.89
CA ARG A 639 -2.80 18.28 -3.12
C ARG A 639 -3.27 16.84 -2.87
N CYS A 640 -2.82 16.24 -1.77
CA CYS A 640 -3.19 14.90 -1.34
C CYS A 640 -4.47 14.85 -0.49
N GLY A 641 -5.20 15.97 -0.36
CA GLY A 641 -6.42 16.05 0.44
C GLY A 641 -6.20 16.11 1.96
N VAL A 642 -5.00 16.47 2.41
CA VAL A 642 -4.63 16.67 3.82
C VAL A 642 -4.53 18.18 4.11
N PHE A 643 -5.31 18.68 5.06
CA PHE A 643 -5.38 20.11 5.40
C PHE A 643 -5.10 20.35 6.89
N LEU A 644 -4.57 21.52 7.24
CA LEU A 644 -4.19 21.86 8.61
C LEU A 644 -5.12 22.92 9.23
N LEU A 645 -5.46 22.72 10.52
CA LEU A 645 -6.01 23.72 11.43
C LEU A 645 -5.09 23.80 12.65
N LEU A 646 -4.15 24.75 12.64
CA LEU A 646 -3.01 24.80 13.56
C LEU A 646 -3.06 26.04 14.45
N HIS A 647 -2.85 25.87 15.76
CA HIS A 647 -2.57 26.98 16.68
C HIS A 647 -1.13 26.92 17.20
N ARG A 648 -0.45 28.07 17.21
CA ARG A 648 0.93 28.24 17.67
C ARG A 648 1.07 29.23 18.83
N ASP A 649 1.75 28.80 19.89
CA ASP A 649 2.24 29.64 20.99
C ASP A 649 3.61 30.24 20.65
N ARG A 650 3.66 31.57 20.47
CA ARG A 650 4.89 32.30 20.11
C ARG A 650 5.88 32.47 21.25
N ARG A 651 5.51 32.18 22.51
CA ARG A 651 6.43 32.28 23.66
C ARG A 651 7.47 31.16 23.65
N GLN A 652 7.22 30.08 22.93
CA GLN A 652 8.05 28.91 22.90
C GLN A 652 9.13 29.04 21.83
N ALA A 653 10.38 28.78 22.22
CA ALA A 653 11.51 28.80 21.30
C ALA A 653 11.44 27.62 20.31
N MET A 654 11.73 27.89 19.04
CA MET A 654 11.85 26.88 17.99
C MET A 654 13.27 26.87 17.43
N SER A 655 13.75 25.68 17.03
CA SER A 655 15.09 25.46 16.49
C SER A 655 15.21 25.77 14.99
N GLU A 656 14.11 25.85 14.23
CA GLU A 656 14.11 26.09 12.78
C GLU A 656 13.15 27.23 12.38
N ASP A 657 13.69 28.41 12.06
CA ASP A 657 12.89 29.56 11.56
C ASP A 657 12.27 29.31 10.18
N ALA A 658 12.84 28.39 9.38
CA ALA A 658 12.36 28.04 8.04
C ALA A 658 10.95 27.41 8.07
N VAL A 659 10.70 26.45 8.96
CA VAL A 659 9.38 25.77 9.06
C VAL A 659 8.25 26.76 9.33
N VAL A 660 8.50 27.77 10.16
CA VAL A 660 7.51 28.81 10.48
C VAL A 660 7.25 29.71 9.27
N HIS A 661 8.30 30.03 8.51
CA HIS A 661 8.16 30.80 7.28
C HIS A 661 7.28 30.06 6.27
N ASP A 662 7.59 28.78 6.04
CA ASP A 662 6.86 27.96 5.08
C ASP A 662 5.40 27.72 5.51
N LEU A 663 5.15 27.51 6.81
CA LEU A 663 3.79 27.43 7.36
C LEU A 663 3.01 28.71 7.11
N ARG A 664 3.63 29.89 7.22
CA ARG A 664 2.97 31.18 6.95
C ARG A 664 2.76 31.44 5.46
N GLU A 665 3.58 30.85 4.60
CA GLU A 665 3.42 30.94 3.14
C GLU A 665 2.28 30.03 2.63
N HIS A 666 2.15 28.83 3.20
CA HIS A 666 1.19 27.81 2.74
C HIS A 666 -0.11 27.77 3.56
N CYS A 667 -0.26 28.62 4.57
CA CYS A 667 -1.48 28.74 5.38
C CYS A 667 -2.02 30.18 5.43
N VAL A 668 -3.35 30.30 5.58
CA VAL A 668 -3.97 31.54 6.03
C VAL A 668 -3.55 31.80 7.47
N TRP A 669 -2.68 32.79 7.64
CA TRP A 669 -2.08 33.12 8.93
C TRP A 669 -2.83 34.26 9.65
N ILE A 670 -3.21 34.03 10.91
CA ILE A 670 -3.93 34.96 11.78
C ILE A 670 -3.17 35.09 13.10
N GLN A 671 -2.78 36.32 13.44
CA GLN A 671 -1.99 36.59 14.65
C GLN A 671 -2.75 37.50 15.61
N SER A 672 -2.85 37.10 16.88
CA SER A 672 -3.39 37.92 17.97
C SER A 672 -2.42 39.04 18.38
N GLN A 673 -2.95 40.26 18.60
CA GLN A 673 -2.21 41.44 19.09
C GLN A 673 -2.96 42.09 20.26
N LYS A 674 -2.28 42.96 21.02
CA LYS A 674 -2.87 43.65 22.20
C LYS A 674 -4.17 44.41 21.89
N ASN A 675 -4.30 44.96 20.67
CA ASN A 675 -5.47 45.73 20.22
C ASN A 675 -6.00 45.24 18.85
N GLY A 676 -6.12 43.92 18.62
CA GLY A 676 -6.75 43.37 17.41
C GLY A 676 -6.05 42.13 16.85
N TYR A 677 -6.28 41.87 15.56
CA TYR A 677 -5.72 40.72 14.85
C TYR A 677 -5.00 41.16 13.58
N ARG A 678 -3.87 40.52 13.27
CA ARG A 678 -3.14 40.67 12.02
C ARG A 678 -3.48 39.51 11.09
N LEU A 679 -3.81 39.83 9.84
CA LEU A 679 -4.17 38.87 8.80
C LEU A 679 -3.07 38.85 7.73
N GLY A 680 -2.34 37.74 7.66
CA GLY A 680 -1.20 37.58 6.75
C GLY A 680 -0.05 38.55 7.04
N ALA A 681 0.76 38.83 6.02
CA ALA A 681 1.91 39.73 6.13
C ALA A 681 1.52 41.20 6.43
N HIS A 682 0.26 41.59 6.22
CA HIS A 682 -0.19 42.97 6.30
C HIS A 682 -0.89 43.27 7.63
N ALA A 683 -0.52 44.38 8.28
CA ALA A 683 -1.33 44.96 9.34
C ALA A 683 -2.42 45.81 8.69
N TRP A 684 -3.67 45.34 8.75
CA TRP A 684 -4.80 46.03 8.17
C TRP A 684 -5.34 47.07 9.16
N THR A 685 -5.41 48.33 8.76
CA THR A 685 -6.10 49.39 9.53
C THR A 685 -7.60 49.31 9.24
N GLY A 686 -8.47 49.55 10.24
CA GLY A 686 -9.92 49.48 10.06
C GLY A 686 -10.51 48.09 9.83
N VAL A 687 -9.74 47.02 10.06
CA VAL A 687 -10.22 45.63 9.92
C VAL A 687 -10.31 44.97 11.27
N HIS A 688 -11.51 44.55 11.65
CA HIS A 688 -11.78 43.87 12.90
C HIS A 688 -12.18 42.41 12.64
N LEU A 689 -11.42 41.48 13.20
CA LEU A 689 -11.79 40.07 13.20
C LEU A 689 -12.75 39.82 14.36
N ASN A 690 -13.97 39.43 14.02
CA ASN A 690 -14.98 38.99 14.96
C ASN A 690 -15.02 37.48 14.95
N TRP A 691 -14.81 36.88 16.12
CA TRP A 691 -15.17 35.48 16.33
C TRP A 691 -16.67 35.37 16.23
N ILE A 692 -17.14 34.37 15.49
CA ILE A 692 -18.58 34.14 15.36
C ILE A 692 -19.03 33.58 16.72
N ASP A 693 -20.13 34.12 17.24
CA ASP A 693 -20.74 33.75 18.52
C ASP A 693 -21.51 32.44 18.30
N ARG A 694 -21.07 31.33 18.92
CA ARG A 694 -21.48 29.99 18.48
C ARG A 694 -21.96 29.07 19.58
N VAL A 695 -22.81 28.12 19.16
CA VAL A 695 -23.40 27.06 19.97
C VAL A 695 -22.29 26.27 20.63
N LYS A 696 -22.34 26.12 21.96
CA LYS A 696 -21.35 25.30 22.69
C LYS A 696 -21.45 23.86 22.22
N LEU A 697 -20.33 23.18 22.05
CA LEU A 697 -20.33 21.79 21.57
C LEU A 697 -21.19 20.86 22.45
N GLN A 698 -21.27 21.17 23.75
CA GLN A 698 -22.13 20.49 24.73
C GLN A 698 -23.63 20.52 24.36
N ASP A 699 -24.07 21.58 23.69
CA ASP A 699 -25.45 21.74 23.23
C ASP A 699 -25.68 21.08 21.85
N THR A 700 -24.63 20.55 21.21
CA THR A 700 -24.65 19.90 19.88
C THR A 700 -24.41 18.38 19.91
N VAL A 701 -24.35 17.77 21.10
CA VAL A 701 -24.07 16.33 21.27
C VAL A 701 -25.03 15.45 20.44
N HIS A 702 -26.30 15.82 20.33
CA HIS A 702 -27.26 15.11 19.49
C HIS A 702 -26.88 15.09 18.00
N LEU A 703 -26.39 16.21 17.44
CA LEU A 703 -25.91 16.26 16.06
C LEU A 703 -24.67 15.40 15.87
N ILE A 704 -23.76 15.42 16.85
CA ILE A 704 -22.57 14.58 16.84
C ILE A 704 -22.95 13.09 16.78
N HIS A 705 -23.94 12.65 17.57
CA HIS A 705 -24.46 11.28 17.50
C HIS A 705 -25.10 10.97 16.13
N GLN A 706 -25.86 11.89 15.55
CA GLN A 706 -26.47 11.71 14.22
C GLN A 706 -25.41 11.61 13.11
N ILE A 707 -24.39 12.48 13.14
CA ILE A 707 -23.24 12.45 12.23
C ILE A 707 -22.49 11.12 12.39
N GLY A 708 -22.26 10.68 13.64
CA GLY A 708 -21.61 9.41 13.95
C GLY A 708 -22.35 8.22 13.33
N GLN A 709 -23.66 8.13 13.56
CA GLN A 709 -24.51 7.06 12.98
C GLN A 709 -24.49 7.07 11.45
N ALA A 710 -24.63 8.25 10.83
CA ALA A 710 -24.58 8.40 9.38
C ALA A 710 -23.24 7.96 8.77
N ASN A 711 -22.12 8.20 9.46
CA ASN A 711 -20.79 7.81 8.98
C ASN A 711 -20.57 6.29 9.01
N VAL A 712 -21.09 5.58 10.02
CA VAL A 712 -20.98 4.11 10.14
C VAL A 712 -21.54 3.40 8.90
N ASP A 713 -22.72 3.83 8.44
CA ASP A 713 -23.36 3.23 7.27
C ASP A 713 -22.66 3.60 5.95
N SER A 714 -22.07 4.79 5.87
CA SER A 714 -21.38 5.29 4.67
C SER A 714 -20.02 4.64 4.38
N ASN A 715 -19.33 4.11 5.40
CA ASN A 715 -18.05 3.41 5.22
C ASN A 715 -18.19 2.11 4.43
N ARG A 716 -19.41 1.59 4.26
CA ARG A 716 -19.70 0.44 3.39
C ARG A 716 -19.77 0.92 1.94
N VAL A 717 -18.61 1.18 1.34
CA VAL A 717 -18.50 1.39 -0.11
C VAL A 717 -18.88 0.09 -0.83
N GLN A 718 -20.16 -0.06 -1.14
CA GLN A 718 -20.68 -1.22 -1.86
C GLN A 718 -20.76 -0.87 -3.35
N VAL A 719 -19.87 -1.46 -4.14
CA VAL A 719 -20.02 -1.48 -5.60
C VAL A 719 -20.94 -2.66 -5.93
N PRO A 720 -22.13 -2.47 -6.51
CA PRO A 720 -23.05 -3.58 -6.79
C PRO A 720 -22.46 -4.61 -7.75
N PHE A 721 -22.69 -5.91 -7.49
CA PHE A 721 -22.24 -7.00 -8.35
C PHE A 721 -22.76 -6.88 -9.79
N SER A 722 -23.98 -6.36 -9.97
CA SER A 722 -24.59 -6.08 -11.27
C SER A 722 -23.77 -5.17 -12.21
N GLN A 723 -22.79 -4.42 -11.70
CA GLN A 723 -21.90 -3.60 -12.54
C GLN A 723 -20.88 -4.43 -13.33
N ILE A 724 -20.60 -5.67 -12.92
CA ILE A 724 -19.60 -6.55 -13.53
C ILE A 724 -20.17 -7.84 -14.13
N THR A 725 -21.48 -8.05 -14.00
CA THR A 725 -22.18 -9.20 -14.57
C THR A 725 -22.40 -9.04 -16.07
N PRO A 726 -22.48 -10.14 -16.83
CA PRO A 726 -22.94 -10.08 -18.21
C PRO A 726 -24.41 -9.64 -18.26
N LYS A 727 -24.78 -8.97 -19.36
CA LYS A 727 -26.19 -8.81 -19.69
C LYS A 727 -26.80 -10.19 -20.01
N PRO A 728 -28.12 -10.41 -19.85
CA PRO A 728 -28.73 -11.73 -20.06
C PRO A 728 -28.45 -12.37 -21.43
N ASP A 729 -28.29 -11.57 -22.48
CA ASP A 729 -27.94 -11.98 -23.85
C ASP A 729 -26.45 -12.31 -24.03
N ALA A 730 -25.59 -11.91 -23.08
CA ALA A 730 -24.15 -12.14 -23.09
C ALA A 730 -23.72 -13.28 -22.14
N CYS A 731 -24.64 -13.92 -21.41
CA CYS A 731 -24.34 -15.09 -20.57
C CYS A 731 -23.78 -16.24 -21.42
N TRP A 732 -22.73 -16.91 -20.93
CA TRP A 732 -22.07 -18.05 -21.59
C TRP A 732 -21.53 -17.79 -23.01
N THR A 733 -21.24 -16.52 -23.34
CA THR A 733 -20.67 -16.15 -24.65
C THR A 733 -19.14 -16.13 -24.65
N GLN A 734 -18.49 -16.24 -23.48
CA GLN A 734 -17.05 -16.08 -23.38
C GLN A 734 -16.29 -17.39 -23.68
N ASP A 735 -15.35 -17.31 -24.62
CA ASP A 735 -14.38 -18.39 -24.89
C ASP A 735 -13.16 -18.28 -23.97
N THR A 736 -12.78 -19.38 -23.35
CA THR A 736 -11.61 -19.47 -22.46
C THR A 736 -10.40 -20.09 -23.13
N SER A 737 -10.42 -20.38 -24.44
CA SER A 737 -9.33 -21.10 -25.12
C SER A 737 -7.98 -20.38 -24.96
N ALA A 738 -7.93 -19.06 -25.09
CA ALA A 738 -6.71 -18.28 -24.89
C ALA A 738 -6.38 -18.01 -23.40
N SER A 739 -7.37 -17.58 -22.61
CA SER A 739 -7.20 -17.23 -21.20
C SER A 739 -8.54 -17.16 -20.48
N LEU A 740 -8.52 -17.46 -19.19
CA LEU A 740 -9.62 -17.16 -18.27
C LEU A 740 -9.53 -15.68 -17.87
N LYS A 741 -10.59 -14.90 -18.14
CA LYS A 741 -10.63 -13.47 -17.83
C LYS A 741 -11.98 -13.12 -17.22
N VAL A 742 -12.01 -12.59 -16.00
CA VAL A 742 -13.26 -12.24 -15.32
C VAL A 742 -13.12 -10.89 -14.61
N PRO A 743 -14.10 -9.98 -14.71
CA PRO A 743 -14.08 -8.77 -13.90
C PRO A 743 -14.35 -9.12 -12.44
N ILE A 744 -13.56 -8.54 -11.53
CA ILE A 744 -13.63 -8.80 -10.08
C ILE A 744 -13.98 -7.55 -9.27
N GLY A 745 -13.96 -6.38 -9.90
CA GLY A 745 -14.15 -5.12 -9.21
C GLY A 745 -13.91 -3.92 -10.12
N ARG A 746 -13.75 -2.76 -9.50
CA ARG A 746 -13.43 -1.50 -10.19
C ARG A 746 -12.05 -1.01 -9.80
N THR A 747 -11.28 -0.55 -10.79
CA THR A 747 -10.01 0.14 -10.59
C THR A 747 -10.15 1.60 -11.00
N GLY A 748 -9.72 2.51 -10.13
CA GLY A 748 -9.96 3.94 -10.28
C GLY A 748 -11.45 4.29 -10.44
N ALA A 749 -11.71 5.40 -11.12
CA ALA A 749 -13.05 5.96 -11.19
C ALA A 749 -14.04 5.17 -12.07
N SER A 750 -13.60 4.52 -13.17
CA SER A 750 -14.53 3.93 -14.15
C SER A 750 -14.07 2.62 -14.80
N LYS A 751 -12.83 2.18 -14.57
CA LYS A 751 -12.28 0.99 -15.23
C LYS A 751 -12.65 -0.27 -14.42
N LEU A 752 -12.89 -1.38 -15.10
CA LEU A 752 -13.05 -2.67 -14.44
C LEU A 752 -11.69 -3.30 -14.17
N GLN A 753 -11.51 -3.84 -12.97
CA GLN A 753 -10.38 -4.70 -12.65
C GLN A 753 -10.70 -6.12 -13.09
N TYR A 754 -9.82 -6.72 -13.89
CA TYR A 754 -9.97 -8.11 -14.34
C TYR A 754 -8.95 -9.01 -13.64
N LEU A 755 -9.40 -10.19 -13.22
CA LEU A 755 -8.55 -11.35 -12.99
C LEU A 755 -8.33 -12.04 -14.34
N THR A 756 -7.07 -12.17 -14.76
CA THR A 756 -6.69 -12.89 -15.98
C THR A 756 -5.72 -14.02 -15.63
N LEU A 757 -6.01 -15.24 -16.10
CA LEU A 757 -5.19 -16.44 -15.94
C LEU A 757 -5.06 -17.15 -17.29
N GLY A 758 -3.91 -17.79 -17.56
CA GLY A 758 -3.62 -18.46 -18.83
C GLY A 758 -2.78 -17.65 -19.81
N LYS A 759 -2.39 -16.40 -19.50
CA LYS A 759 -1.66 -15.51 -20.41
C LYS A 759 -0.26 -15.17 -19.89
N GLY A 760 0.78 -15.46 -20.69
CA GLY A 760 2.17 -15.15 -20.31
C GLY A 760 2.57 -15.83 -19.00
N THR A 761 2.98 -15.04 -18.01
CA THR A 761 3.30 -15.49 -16.64
C THR A 761 2.08 -15.55 -15.72
N GLN A 762 0.93 -14.98 -16.10
CA GLN A 762 -0.29 -14.94 -15.30
C GLN A 762 -1.00 -16.31 -15.39
N GLN A 763 -0.53 -17.29 -14.64
CA GLN A 763 -1.04 -18.67 -14.69
C GLN A 763 -1.78 -19.07 -13.41
N HIS A 764 -1.27 -18.66 -12.26
CA HIS A 764 -1.80 -18.96 -10.94
C HIS A 764 -1.89 -17.66 -10.14
N ALA A 765 -2.79 -17.63 -9.16
CA ALA A 765 -2.97 -16.48 -8.28
C ALA A 765 -2.80 -16.85 -6.81
N LEU A 766 -2.20 -15.93 -6.06
CA LEU A 766 -2.19 -15.93 -4.60
C LEU A 766 -3.09 -14.80 -4.11
N ILE A 767 -4.05 -15.11 -3.25
CA ILE A 767 -4.99 -14.15 -2.67
C ILE A 767 -4.81 -14.17 -1.16
N ALA A 768 -4.54 -13.01 -0.57
CA ALA A 768 -4.37 -12.92 0.87
C ALA A 768 -4.97 -11.66 1.47
N GLY A 769 -5.37 -11.76 2.75
CA GLY A 769 -6.02 -10.68 3.48
C GLY A 769 -6.53 -11.14 4.83
N LYS A 770 -6.46 -10.25 5.83
CA LYS A 770 -6.90 -10.56 7.20
C LYS A 770 -8.41 -10.84 7.26
N THR A 771 -8.89 -11.41 8.37
CA THR A 771 -10.34 -11.58 8.62
C THR A 771 -11.10 -10.28 8.42
N GLY A 772 -12.22 -10.32 7.67
CA GLY A 772 -13.04 -9.13 7.38
C GLY A 772 -12.52 -8.23 6.26
N SER A 773 -11.38 -8.54 5.63
CA SER A 773 -10.83 -7.78 4.49
C SER A 773 -11.63 -7.93 3.18
N GLY A 774 -12.54 -8.90 3.09
CA GLY A 774 -13.34 -9.17 1.88
C GLY A 774 -12.86 -10.35 1.01
N LYS A 775 -11.95 -11.20 1.51
CA LYS A 775 -11.42 -12.38 0.78
C LYS A 775 -12.51 -13.35 0.32
N SER A 776 -13.36 -13.76 1.26
CA SER A 776 -14.59 -14.55 1.05
C SER A 776 -15.47 -13.99 -0.08
N THR A 777 -15.83 -12.71 0.01
CA THR A 777 -16.61 -12.02 -1.02
C THR A 777 -15.90 -12.05 -2.38
N LEU A 778 -14.58 -11.82 -2.43
CA LEU A 778 -13.82 -11.87 -3.68
C LEU A 778 -13.85 -13.28 -4.31
N PHE A 779 -13.79 -14.35 -3.52
CA PHE A 779 -13.92 -15.73 -4.02
C PHE A 779 -15.30 -15.96 -4.62
N HIS A 780 -16.35 -15.53 -3.92
CA HIS A 780 -17.71 -15.58 -4.43
C HIS A 780 -17.90 -14.81 -5.73
N VAL A 781 -17.30 -13.63 -5.83
CA VAL A 781 -17.31 -12.81 -7.04
C VAL A 781 -16.62 -13.53 -8.20
N ILE A 782 -15.45 -14.13 -7.97
CA ILE A 782 -14.69 -14.85 -9.01
C ILE A 782 -15.50 -16.04 -9.53
N VAL A 783 -15.97 -16.93 -8.64
CA VAL A 783 -16.67 -18.17 -9.01
C VAL A 783 -18.02 -17.86 -9.67
N SER A 784 -18.84 -17.02 -9.04
CA SER A 784 -20.18 -16.68 -9.55
C SER A 784 -20.10 -15.96 -10.89
N ASN A 785 -19.18 -15.00 -11.04
CA ASN A 785 -19.07 -14.25 -12.28
C ASN A 785 -18.48 -15.08 -13.43
N LEU A 786 -17.50 -15.95 -13.16
CA LEU A 786 -17.01 -16.91 -14.16
C LEU A 786 -18.13 -17.82 -14.66
N ALA A 787 -18.98 -18.29 -13.75
CA ALA A 787 -20.10 -19.17 -14.10
C ALA A 787 -21.20 -18.47 -14.91
N LEU A 788 -21.34 -17.14 -14.80
CA LEU A 788 -22.24 -16.35 -15.63
C LEU A 788 -21.66 -16.08 -17.02
N TRP A 789 -20.36 -15.80 -17.12
CA TRP A 789 -19.69 -15.47 -18.39
C TRP A 789 -19.35 -16.70 -19.24
N CYS A 790 -18.98 -17.82 -18.61
CA CYS A 790 -18.45 -19.02 -19.25
C CYS A 790 -19.37 -20.22 -19.02
N SER A 791 -19.60 -21.05 -20.05
CA SER A 791 -20.34 -22.31 -19.88
C SER A 791 -19.51 -23.39 -19.14
N PRO A 792 -20.12 -24.47 -18.64
CA PRO A 792 -19.41 -25.60 -18.02
C PRO A 792 -18.39 -26.28 -18.95
N ASP A 793 -18.54 -26.15 -20.26
CA ASP A 793 -17.59 -26.68 -21.26
C ASP A 793 -16.33 -25.79 -21.37
N GLN A 794 -16.40 -24.55 -20.86
CA GLN A 794 -15.31 -23.58 -20.90
C GLN A 794 -14.49 -23.56 -19.61
N VAL A 795 -15.13 -23.71 -18.43
CA VAL A 795 -14.47 -23.67 -17.12
C VAL A 795 -15.11 -24.65 -16.14
N GLU A 796 -14.27 -25.27 -15.31
CA GLU A 796 -14.71 -26.13 -14.21
C GLU A 796 -13.98 -25.77 -12.90
N PHE A 797 -14.63 -26.01 -11.76
CA PHE A 797 -14.16 -25.60 -10.44
C PHE A 797 -13.88 -26.79 -9.53
N TYR A 798 -12.75 -26.71 -8.83
CA TYR A 798 -12.41 -27.52 -7.67
C TYR A 798 -12.28 -26.57 -6.49
N LEU A 799 -13.24 -26.63 -5.57
CA LEU A 799 -13.35 -25.69 -4.46
C LEU A 799 -13.04 -26.42 -3.15
N ILE A 800 -12.02 -25.97 -2.42
CA ILE A 800 -11.60 -26.55 -1.13
C ILE A 800 -11.68 -25.46 -0.07
N ASP A 801 -12.42 -25.72 1.02
CA ASP A 801 -12.49 -24.87 2.20
C ASP A 801 -12.03 -25.67 3.44
N PHE A 802 -10.86 -25.32 3.99
CA PHE A 802 -10.32 -25.93 5.21
C PHE A 802 -10.94 -25.38 6.50
N LYS A 803 -11.62 -24.24 6.47
CA LYS A 803 -12.21 -23.65 7.67
C LYS A 803 -13.46 -24.41 8.07
N LYS A 804 -13.88 -24.19 9.34
CA LYS A 804 -15.25 -24.46 9.83
C LYS A 804 -16.31 -23.54 9.18
N GLY A 805 -15.98 -22.94 8.04
CA GLY A 805 -16.85 -22.10 7.25
C GLY A 805 -17.56 -22.98 6.23
N VAL A 806 -18.78 -22.58 5.88
CA VAL A 806 -19.56 -23.19 4.80
C VAL A 806 -19.47 -22.34 3.54
N GLU A 807 -18.34 -21.68 3.30
CA GLU A 807 -18.19 -20.62 2.28
C GLU A 807 -18.64 -21.14 0.91
N PHE A 808 -18.14 -22.31 0.51
CA PHE A 808 -18.48 -22.91 -0.78
C PHE A 808 -19.73 -23.81 -0.76
N LYS A 809 -20.40 -23.98 0.38
CA LYS A 809 -21.59 -24.85 0.51
C LYS A 809 -22.75 -24.43 -0.38
N CYS A 810 -22.90 -23.13 -0.63
CA CYS A 810 -23.92 -22.61 -1.54
C CYS A 810 -23.83 -23.22 -2.95
N TYR A 811 -22.62 -23.47 -3.48
CA TYR A 811 -22.44 -24.04 -4.82
C TYR A 811 -22.86 -25.50 -4.89
N ALA A 812 -22.64 -26.26 -3.81
CA ALA A 812 -23.14 -27.62 -3.66
C ALA A 812 -24.69 -27.63 -3.58
N ALA A 813 -25.28 -26.76 -2.76
CA ALA A 813 -26.73 -26.66 -2.57
C ALA A 813 -27.48 -26.35 -3.88
N HIS A 814 -26.92 -25.48 -4.72
CA HIS A 814 -27.48 -25.13 -6.04
C HIS A 814 -27.12 -26.12 -7.17
N LYS A 815 -26.41 -27.21 -6.85
CA LYS A 815 -25.92 -28.23 -7.80
C LYS A 815 -25.19 -27.60 -8.99
N MET A 816 -24.26 -26.69 -8.69
CA MET A 816 -23.59 -25.88 -9.71
C MET A 816 -22.93 -26.77 -10.79
N PRO A 817 -23.26 -26.61 -12.08
CA PRO A 817 -22.81 -27.51 -13.15
C PRO A 817 -21.30 -27.40 -13.43
N HIS A 818 -20.70 -26.25 -13.12
CA HIS A 818 -19.25 -26.02 -13.26
C HIS A 818 -18.43 -26.68 -12.15
N ALA A 819 -19.03 -26.93 -10.99
CA ALA A 819 -18.30 -27.50 -9.85
C ALA A 819 -18.12 -29.01 -10.05
N ARG A 820 -16.87 -29.48 -10.01
CA ARG A 820 -16.53 -30.91 -10.02
C ARG A 820 -16.33 -31.45 -8.63
N VAL A 821 -15.74 -30.65 -7.76
CA VAL A 821 -15.48 -30.97 -6.36
C VAL A 821 -15.80 -29.75 -5.52
N VAL A 822 -16.57 -29.94 -4.46
CA VAL A 822 -16.79 -28.95 -3.40
C VAL A 822 -16.49 -29.63 -2.07
N ALA A 823 -15.34 -29.29 -1.48
CA ALA A 823 -14.91 -29.76 -0.18
C ALA A 823 -15.25 -28.70 0.88
N ILE A 824 -16.08 -29.06 1.86
CA ILE A 824 -16.58 -28.16 2.90
C ILE A 824 -16.15 -28.74 4.25
N GLU A 825 -15.53 -27.92 5.09
CA GLU A 825 -14.93 -28.36 6.35
C GLU A 825 -14.01 -29.58 6.14
N SER A 826 -13.23 -29.59 5.05
CA SER A 826 -12.45 -30.76 4.68
C SER A 826 -11.23 -30.91 5.57
N ASP A 827 -10.92 -32.15 5.95
CA ASP A 827 -9.62 -32.47 6.54
C ASP A 827 -8.49 -32.42 5.50
N ARG A 828 -7.26 -32.49 5.99
CA ARG A 828 -6.04 -32.36 5.18
C ARG A 828 -5.92 -33.53 4.19
N GLU A 829 -6.40 -34.71 4.58
CA GLU A 829 -6.44 -35.95 3.80
C GLU A 829 -7.37 -35.84 2.59
N PHE A 830 -8.58 -35.33 2.77
CA PHE A 830 -9.49 -35.09 1.66
C PHE A 830 -8.89 -34.06 0.71
N GLY A 831 -8.39 -32.94 1.25
CA GLY A 831 -7.70 -31.93 0.48
C GLY A 831 -6.57 -32.52 -0.36
N LEU A 832 -5.76 -33.44 0.21
CA LEU A 832 -4.70 -34.12 -0.51
C LEU A 832 -5.25 -34.96 -1.68
N SER A 833 -6.36 -35.66 -1.46
CA SER A 833 -7.01 -36.45 -2.51
C SER A 833 -7.51 -35.57 -3.68
N VAL A 834 -7.92 -34.32 -3.42
CA VAL A 834 -8.26 -33.36 -4.48
C VAL A 834 -7.02 -33.02 -5.32
N LEU A 835 -5.86 -32.80 -4.67
CA LEU A 835 -4.60 -32.56 -5.38
C LEU A 835 -4.18 -33.78 -6.21
N GLU A 836 -4.33 -34.99 -5.68
CA GLU A 836 -4.08 -36.23 -6.43
C GLU A 836 -4.96 -36.33 -7.67
N ARG A 837 -6.25 -35.97 -7.55
CA ARG A 837 -7.19 -35.97 -8.67
C ARG A 837 -6.80 -34.95 -9.76
N VAL A 838 -6.38 -33.75 -9.35
CA VAL A 838 -5.92 -32.72 -10.30
C VAL A 838 -4.60 -33.12 -10.97
N ASP A 839 -3.68 -33.80 -10.26
CA ASP A 839 -2.47 -34.37 -10.86
C ASP A 839 -2.79 -35.48 -11.87
N GLN A 840 -3.78 -36.34 -11.58
CA GLN A 840 -4.25 -37.35 -12.54
C GLN A 840 -4.84 -36.69 -13.80
N GLU A 841 -5.62 -35.62 -13.64
CA GLU A 841 -6.17 -34.86 -14.77
C GLU A 841 -5.05 -34.20 -15.61
N LEU A 842 -4.00 -33.70 -14.96
CA LEU A 842 -2.82 -33.18 -15.62
C LEU A 842 -2.15 -34.26 -16.50
N ARG A 843 -2.00 -35.48 -15.98
CA ARG A 843 -1.45 -36.61 -16.75
C ARG A 843 -2.36 -36.99 -17.92
N ARG A 844 -3.68 -37.10 -17.69
CA ARG A 844 -4.68 -37.43 -18.71
C ARG A 844 -4.64 -36.43 -19.87
N ARG A 845 -4.60 -35.13 -19.58
CA ARG A 845 -4.45 -34.08 -20.60
C ARG A 845 -3.12 -34.19 -21.33
N GLY A 846 -2.05 -34.52 -20.60
CA GLY A 846 -0.73 -34.82 -21.19
C GLY A 846 -0.74 -35.96 -22.21
N ASP A 847 -1.51 -37.02 -21.96
CA ASP A 847 -1.66 -38.14 -22.89
C ASP A 847 -2.51 -37.75 -24.11
N LEU A 848 -3.65 -37.06 -23.89
CA LEU A 848 -4.52 -36.57 -24.97
C LEU A 848 -3.79 -35.59 -25.91
N PHE A 849 -2.97 -34.71 -25.36
CA PHE A 849 -2.24 -33.72 -26.13
C PHE A 849 -1.14 -34.39 -26.97
N ARG A 850 -0.48 -35.42 -26.40
CA ARG A 850 0.49 -36.25 -27.12
C ARG A 850 -0.16 -37.04 -28.26
N GLU A 851 -1.34 -37.62 -28.03
CA GLU A 851 -2.11 -38.33 -29.06
C GLU A 851 -2.48 -37.41 -30.24
N LYS A 852 -2.88 -36.16 -29.94
CA LYS A 852 -3.24 -35.16 -30.97
C LYS A 852 -2.05 -34.34 -31.49
N GLY A 853 -0.83 -34.56 -31.01
CA GLY A 853 0.38 -33.83 -31.45
C GLY A 853 0.39 -32.33 -31.10
N VAL A 854 -0.34 -31.92 -30.07
CA VAL A 854 -0.47 -30.52 -29.62
C VAL A 854 0.28 -30.28 -28.31
N GLN A 855 0.60 -29.02 -28.01
CA GLN A 855 1.41 -28.64 -26.85
C GLN A 855 0.62 -27.89 -25.76
N ASP A 856 -0.57 -27.40 -26.07
CA ASP A 856 -1.38 -26.59 -25.17
C ASP A 856 -2.87 -26.78 -25.42
N LEU A 857 -3.68 -26.34 -24.45
CA LEU A 857 -5.14 -26.45 -24.49
C LEU A 857 -5.78 -25.70 -25.67
N ALA A 858 -5.25 -24.53 -26.03
CA ALA A 858 -5.81 -23.73 -27.12
C ALA A 858 -5.71 -24.48 -28.45
N ARG A 859 -4.55 -25.08 -28.72
CA ARG A 859 -4.32 -25.92 -29.89
C ARG A 859 -5.14 -27.20 -29.85
N TYR A 860 -5.28 -27.82 -28.68
CA TYR A 860 -6.13 -29.01 -28.52
C TYR A 860 -7.58 -28.71 -28.90
N ARG A 861 -8.17 -27.61 -28.40
CA ARG A 861 -9.55 -27.23 -28.71
C ARG A 861 -9.75 -26.83 -30.18
N SER A 862 -8.69 -26.39 -30.86
CA SER A 862 -8.74 -26.06 -32.30
C SER A 862 -8.53 -27.27 -33.22
N ALA A 863 -8.13 -28.43 -32.68
CA ALA A 863 -7.91 -29.64 -33.45
C ALA A 863 -9.25 -30.34 -33.77
N GLU A 864 -9.28 -31.11 -34.85
CA GLU A 864 -10.47 -31.87 -35.24
C GLU A 864 -10.68 -33.10 -34.32
N ASP A 865 -11.96 -33.47 -34.16
CA ASP A 865 -12.41 -34.62 -33.37
C ASP A 865 -11.85 -34.65 -31.93
N THR A 866 -11.96 -33.53 -31.22
CA THR A 866 -11.57 -33.42 -29.81
C THR A 866 -12.79 -33.35 -28.91
N GLN A 867 -12.71 -34.01 -27.76
CA GLN A 867 -13.69 -33.81 -26.69
C GLN A 867 -13.54 -32.41 -26.07
N PRO A 868 -14.62 -31.76 -25.61
CA PRO A 868 -14.53 -30.52 -24.85
C PRO A 868 -13.65 -30.70 -23.61
N LEU A 869 -12.65 -29.84 -23.44
CA LEU A 869 -11.81 -29.79 -22.24
C LEU A 869 -11.91 -28.41 -21.59
N PRO A 870 -12.67 -28.22 -20.50
CA PRO A 870 -12.74 -26.95 -19.78
C PRO A 870 -11.40 -26.61 -19.13
N ARG A 871 -11.15 -25.31 -18.90
CA ARG A 871 -10.05 -24.89 -18.01
C ARG A 871 -10.41 -25.26 -16.58
N THR A 872 -9.48 -25.89 -15.88
CA THR A 872 -9.67 -26.28 -14.48
C THR A 872 -9.19 -25.14 -13.59
N LEU A 873 -10.05 -24.66 -12.69
CA LEU A 873 -9.68 -23.70 -11.66
C LEU A 873 -9.78 -24.38 -10.29
N LEU A 874 -8.61 -24.66 -9.71
CA LEU A 874 -8.45 -25.15 -8.34
C LEU A 874 -8.37 -23.95 -7.39
N MET A 875 -9.39 -23.75 -6.57
CA MET A 875 -9.44 -22.70 -5.56
C MET A 875 -9.39 -23.34 -4.17
N ILE A 876 -8.37 -22.97 -3.39
CA ILE A 876 -8.14 -23.49 -2.05
C ILE A 876 -8.19 -22.33 -1.08
N ASP A 877 -9.19 -22.28 -0.20
CA ASP A 877 -9.19 -21.33 0.89
C ASP A 877 -8.41 -21.85 2.10
N GLU A 878 -7.66 -20.97 2.73
CA GLU A 878 -6.73 -21.26 3.82
C GLU A 878 -5.76 -22.40 3.51
N PHE A 879 -5.06 -22.31 2.37
CA PHE A 879 -4.17 -23.39 1.91
C PHE A 879 -3.04 -23.73 2.90
N GLN A 880 -2.70 -22.82 3.82
CA GLN A 880 -1.68 -23.08 4.85
C GLN A 880 -2.06 -24.24 5.78
N GLU A 881 -3.35 -24.59 5.88
CA GLU A 881 -3.85 -25.71 6.69
C GLU A 881 -3.26 -27.05 6.24
N TYR A 882 -2.86 -27.20 4.97
CA TYR A 882 -2.08 -28.37 4.53
C TYR A 882 -0.78 -28.55 5.31
N PHE A 883 -0.17 -27.47 5.80
CA PHE A 883 1.20 -27.42 6.30
C PHE A 883 1.29 -27.12 7.81
N VAL A 884 0.17 -27.16 8.53
CA VAL A 884 0.14 -26.93 9.99
C VAL A 884 0.93 -28.01 10.74
N GLU A 885 0.94 -29.24 10.22
CA GLU A 885 1.72 -30.35 10.77
C GLU A 885 2.81 -30.78 9.78
N ASP A 886 3.98 -31.21 10.28
CA ASP A 886 5.05 -31.78 9.46
C ASP A 886 4.91 -33.30 9.36
N ASP A 887 3.99 -33.73 8.52
CA ASP A 887 3.65 -35.14 8.31
C ASP A 887 3.69 -35.52 6.81
N HIS A 888 3.30 -36.77 6.52
CA HIS A 888 3.25 -37.27 5.16
C HIS A 888 2.24 -36.51 4.28
N VAL A 889 1.16 -35.98 4.85
CA VAL A 889 0.12 -35.24 4.13
C VAL A 889 0.69 -33.91 3.65
N ALA A 890 1.37 -33.15 4.52
CA ALA A 890 2.04 -31.90 4.18
C ALA A 890 3.10 -32.09 3.10
N GLN A 891 3.94 -33.13 3.23
CA GLN A 891 5.00 -33.43 2.27
C GLN A 891 4.43 -33.78 0.89
N ASN A 892 3.41 -34.65 0.84
CA ASN A 892 2.77 -35.03 -0.42
C ASN A 892 2.01 -33.85 -1.05
N ALA A 893 1.29 -33.06 -0.25
CA ALA A 893 0.60 -31.87 -0.71
C ALA A 893 1.58 -30.86 -1.33
N ALA A 894 2.74 -30.62 -0.69
CA ALA A 894 3.78 -29.74 -1.23
C ALA A 894 4.29 -30.21 -2.60
N VAL A 895 4.59 -31.51 -2.75
CA VAL A 895 5.09 -32.10 -4.00
C VAL A 895 4.04 -32.03 -5.12
N LEU A 896 2.79 -32.35 -4.82
CA LEU A 896 1.70 -32.29 -5.80
C LEU A 896 1.41 -30.85 -6.21
N LEU A 897 1.34 -29.93 -5.26
CA LEU A 897 1.07 -28.52 -5.54
C LEU A 897 2.18 -27.90 -6.39
N ASP A 898 3.46 -28.14 -6.08
CA ASP A 898 4.58 -27.69 -6.92
C ASP A 898 4.46 -28.19 -8.36
N ARG A 899 4.14 -29.47 -8.54
CA ARG A 899 4.00 -30.06 -9.87
C ARG A 899 2.82 -29.45 -10.63
N ILE A 900 1.65 -29.34 -10.01
CA ILE A 900 0.44 -28.76 -10.61
C ILE A 900 0.71 -27.32 -11.04
N VAL A 901 1.34 -26.51 -10.18
CA VAL A 901 1.65 -25.11 -10.46
C VAL A 901 2.70 -25.00 -11.57
N ARG A 902 3.73 -25.85 -11.58
CA ARG A 902 4.79 -25.78 -12.59
C ARG A 902 4.34 -26.25 -13.98
N GLN A 903 3.46 -27.26 -14.03
CA GLN A 903 3.05 -27.90 -15.29
C GLN A 903 1.65 -27.47 -15.77
N GLY A 904 0.81 -26.91 -14.90
CA GLY A 904 -0.60 -26.61 -15.17
C GLY A 904 -0.84 -25.63 -16.32
N ARG A 905 0.11 -24.71 -16.57
CA ARG A 905 0.06 -23.71 -17.66
C ARG A 905 -0.32 -24.30 -19.01
N ALA A 906 0.35 -25.37 -19.43
CA ALA A 906 0.13 -25.96 -20.76
C ALA A 906 -1.23 -26.66 -20.86
N PHE A 907 -1.66 -27.28 -19.75
CA PHE A 907 -2.87 -28.10 -19.69
C PHE A 907 -4.14 -27.30 -19.33
N GLY A 908 -4.02 -25.99 -19.13
CA GLY A 908 -5.14 -25.12 -18.75
C GLY A 908 -5.65 -25.38 -17.34
N ILE A 909 -4.75 -25.77 -16.43
CA ILE A 909 -5.03 -25.94 -15.00
C ILE A 909 -4.47 -24.72 -14.28
N HIS A 910 -5.34 -24.02 -13.57
CA HIS A 910 -5.07 -22.79 -12.83
C HIS A 910 -5.31 -23.01 -11.35
N VAL A 911 -4.51 -22.35 -10.51
CA VAL A 911 -4.58 -22.49 -9.06
C VAL A 911 -4.76 -21.10 -8.46
N ILE A 912 -5.72 -20.97 -7.55
CA ILE A 912 -5.93 -19.82 -6.68
C ILE A 912 -5.75 -20.29 -5.25
N LEU A 913 -4.73 -19.78 -4.57
CA LEU A 913 -4.50 -20.05 -3.16
C LEU A 913 -4.96 -18.87 -2.31
N GLY A 914 -5.82 -19.15 -1.33
CA GLY A 914 -6.33 -18.21 -0.35
C GLY A 914 -5.66 -18.37 1.00
N SER A 915 -5.29 -17.27 1.65
CA SER A 915 -4.78 -17.33 3.03
C SER A 915 -5.02 -16.04 3.79
N GLN A 916 -5.20 -16.14 5.12
CA GLN A 916 -5.13 -14.97 5.99
C GLN A 916 -3.71 -14.48 6.25
N THR A 917 -2.75 -15.41 6.35
CA THR A 917 -1.34 -15.12 6.59
C THR A 917 -0.46 -16.21 5.99
N LEU A 918 0.64 -15.79 5.36
CA LEU A 918 1.64 -16.73 4.83
C LEU A 918 2.60 -17.24 5.91
N GLY A 919 2.49 -16.75 7.14
CA GLY A 919 3.38 -17.04 8.26
C GLY A 919 3.45 -18.50 8.73
N GLY A 920 2.74 -19.43 8.09
CA GLY A 920 2.75 -20.87 8.36
C GLY A 920 3.09 -21.76 7.15
N ALA A 921 3.27 -21.21 5.95
CA ALA A 921 3.43 -21.99 4.71
C ALA A 921 4.90 -22.27 4.32
N TYR A 922 5.82 -22.36 5.29
CA TYR A 922 7.27 -22.49 5.02
C TYR A 922 7.67 -23.78 4.30
N THR A 923 6.83 -24.80 4.35
CA THR A 923 7.05 -26.11 3.71
C THR A 923 6.97 -26.04 2.19
N LEU A 924 6.24 -25.07 1.63
CA LEU A 924 6.20 -24.85 0.19
C LEU A 924 7.46 -24.16 -0.31
N ALA A 925 8.03 -24.69 -1.39
CA ALA A 925 9.22 -24.12 -1.98
C ALA A 925 8.95 -22.69 -2.49
N ARG A 926 9.90 -21.77 -2.26
CA ARG A 926 9.84 -20.40 -2.80
C ARG A 926 9.66 -20.38 -4.33
N THR A 927 10.19 -21.39 -5.01
CA THR A 927 10.03 -21.58 -6.46
C THR A 927 8.58 -21.80 -6.87
N THR A 928 7.75 -22.44 -6.03
CA THR A 928 6.32 -22.63 -6.27
C THR A 928 5.58 -21.30 -6.15
N PHE A 929 5.86 -20.50 -5.11
CA PHE A 929 5.30 -19.15 -4.97
C PHE A 929 5.71 -18.22 -6.12
N ALA A 930 6.93 -18.36 -6.65
CA ALA A 930 7.40 -17.60 -7.81
C ALA A 930 6.64 -17.90 -9.12
N GLN A 931 5.91 -19.03 -9.20
CA GLN A 931 5.01 -19.31 -10.32
C GLN A 931 3.63 -18.63 -10.16
N MET A 932 3.31 -18.12 -8.96
CA MET A 932 2.09 -17.36 -8.68
C MET A 932 2.31 -15.88 -8.98
N ALA A 933 2.43 -15.58 -10.28
CA ALA A 933 2.72 -14.22 -10.73
C ALA A 933 1.60 -13.22 -10.48
N VAL A 934 0.36 -13.71 -10.41
CA VAL A 934 -0.79 -12.89 -10.00
C VAL A 934 -0.85 -12.92 -8.47
N ARG A 935 -0.79 -11.76 -7.84
CA ARG A 935 -0.90 -11.62 -6.38
C ARG A 935 -1.97 -10.59 -6.08
N ILE A 936 -2.99 -10.99 -5.33
CA ILE A 936 -4.09 -10.13 -4.90
C ILE A 936 -4.02 -10.02 -3.39
N ALA A 937 -3.55 -8.88 -2.90
CA ALA A 937 -3.55 -8.61 -1.48
C ALA A 937 -4.69 -7.66 -1.15
N LEU A 938 -5.60 -8.10 -0.30
CA LEU A 938 -6.54 -7.26 0.42
C LEU A 938 -5.84 -6.71 1.66
N GLN A 939 -6.57 -5.97 2.50
CA GLN A 939 -6.02 -5.43 3.74
C GLN A 939 -5.33 -6.52 4.58
N CYS A 940 -4.05 -6.33 4.88
CA CYS A 940 -3.22 -7.24 5.69
C CYS A 940 -2.19 -6.45 6.51
N ASP A 941 -1.49 -7.15 7.41
CA ASP A 941 -0.44 -6.53 8.21
C ASP A 941 0.85 -6.37 7.39
N GLU A 942 1.84 -5.66 7.95
CA GLU A 942 3.09 -5.33 7.25
C GLU A 942 3.90 -6.57 6.86
N ALA A 943 4.08 -7.49 7.81
CA ALA A 943 4.81 -8.72 7.58
C ALA A 943 4.16 -9.53 6.45
N ASP A 944 2.83 -9.69 6.47
CA ASP A 944 2.10 -10.37 5.41
C ASP A 944 2.19 -9.62 4.09
N SER A 945 2.12 -8.29 4.10
CA SER A 945 2.26 -7.46 2.89
C SER A 945 3.55 -7.78 2.15
N TYR A 946 4.69 -7.83 2.86
CA TYR A 946 5.99 -8.16 2.26
C TYR A 946 6.15 -9.64 1.91
N LEU A 947 5.51 -10.56 2.65
CA LEU A 947 5.51 -11.99 2.31
C LEU A 947 4.70 -12.27 1.04
N ILE A 948 3.55 -11.61 0.89
CA ILE A 948 2.66 -11.76 -0.25
C ILE A 948 3.22 -11.00 -1.44
N MET A 949 3.72 -9.78 -1.26
CA MET A 949 4.27 -8.96 -2.34
C MET A 949 5.79 -9.11 -2.42
N ASP A 950 6.49 -8.09 -2.91
CA ASP A 950 7.95 -8.00 -2.88
C ASP A 950 8.41 -7.26 -1.62
N GLU A 951 9.69 -7.40 -1.24
CA GLU A 951 10.24 -6.84 0.02
C GLU A 951 10.11 -5.31 0.10
N ASN A 952 9.95 -4.64 -1.05
CA ASN A 952 9.78 -3.19 -1.15
C ASN A 952 8.33 -2.74 -1.40
N ASN A 953 7.34 -3.64 -1.27
CA ASN A 953 5.94 -3.35 -1.59
C ASN A 953 5.02 -3.47 -0.37
N ALA A 954 4.94 -2.39 0.41
CA ALA A 954 4.09 -2.27 1.59
C ALA A 954 2.63 -1.87 1.28
N ALA A 955 2.28 -1.67 0.01
CA ALA A 955 1.02 -1.03 -0.36
C ALA A 955 -0.25 -1.73 0.21
N PRO A 956 -0.33 -3.07 0.32
CA PRO A 956 -1.46 -3.75 0.97
C PRO A 956 -1.74 -3.36 2.43
N ARG A 957 -0.70 -3.00 3.20
CA ARG A 957 -0.85 -2.50 4.58
C ARG A 957 -1.60 -1.16 4.64
N LEU A 958 -1.48 -0.35 3.58
CA LEU A 958 -2.08 0.99 3.49
C LEU A 958 -3.57 0.96 3.08
N LEU A 959 -4.13 -0.24 2.82
CA LEU A 959 -5.54 -0.42 2.53
C LEU A 959 -6.36 -0.24 3.82
N SER A 960 -7.47 0.48 3.73
CA SER A 960 -8.26 0.88 4.90
C SER A 960 -9.70 0.39 4.85
N ARG A 961 -10.20 0.01 3.67
CA ARG A 961 -11.61 -0.38 3.47
C ARG A 961 -11.73 -1.88 3.19
N PRO A 962 -12.75 -2.57 3.74
CA PRO A 962 -13.10 -3.93 3.31
C PRO A 962 -13.37 -3.98 1.80
N GLY A 963 -12.81 -5.00 1.15
CA GLY A 963 -12.93 -5.20 -0.29
C GLY A 963 -11.97 -4.33 -1.13
N GLU A 964 -11.26 -3.38 -0.53
CA GLU A 964 -10.14 -2.70 -1.17
C GLU A 964 -8.97 -3.70 -1.30
N GLY A 965 -8.37 -3.75 -2.48
CA GLY A 965 -7.32 -4.69 -2.80
C GLY A 965 -6.33 -4.15 -3.80
N ILE A 966 -5.17 -4.80 -3.85
CA ILE A 966 -4.14 -4.55 -4.85
C ILE A 966 -4.03 -5.79 -5.71
N TYR A 967 -4.42 -5.67 -6.96
CA TYR A 967 -4.16 -6.67 -7.99
C TYR A 967 -2.76 -6.42 -8.55
N ASN A 968 -1.88 -7.40 -8.42
CA ASN A 968 -0.51 -7.37 -8.95
C ASN A 968 -0.32 -8.52 -9.95
N ASN A 969 0.25 -8.24 -11.12
CA ASN A 969 0.53 -9.26 -12.14
C ASN A 969 2.03 -9.41 -12.48
N ARG A 970 2.91 -8.88 -11.62
CA ARG A 970 4.37 -8.88 -11.75
C ARG A 970 5.05 -9.43 -10.49
N ASN A 971 4.61 -10.59 -9.99
CA ASN A 971 5.23 -11.26 -8.84
C ASN A 971 5.37 -10.38 -7.58
N GLY A 972 4.44 -9.44 -7.35
CA GLY A 972 4.48 -8.57 -6.19
C GLY A 972 5.32 -7.30 -6.33
N ALA A 973 5.94 -7.03 -7.49
CA ALA A 973 6.71 -5.81 -7.71
C ALA A 973 5.80 -4.56 -7.71
N VAL A 974 6.26 -3.45 -7.13
CA VAL A 974 5.48 -2.19 -6.97
C VAL A 974 4.88 -1.69 -8.28
N GLU A 975 5.64 -1.79 -9.39
CA GLU A 975 5.20 -1.37 -10.73
C GLU A 975 3.96 -2.14 -11.24
N GLY A 976 3.73 -3.35 -10.74
CA GLY A 976 2.60 -4.19 -11.11
C GLY A 976 1.31 -3.87 -10.34
N ASN A 977 1.35 -2.97 -9.35
CA ASN A 977 0.21 -2.70 -8.47
C ASN A 977 -0.95 -2.00 -9.20
N SER A 978 -2.11 -2.63 -9.18
CA SER A 978 -3.39 -2.09 -9.64
C SER A 978 -4.40 -2.09 -8.48
N PRO A 979 -4.59 -0.94 -7.80
CA PRO A 979 -5.60 -0.79 -6.76
C PRO A 979 -6.99 -1.00 -7.32
N PHE A 980 -7.83 -1.73 -6.59
CA PHE A 980 -9.21 -1.95 -6.98
C PHE A 980 -10.12 -2.12 -5.75
N GLN A 981 -11.41 -1.89 -5.96
CA GLN A 981 -12.46 -2.21 -5.01
C GLN A 981 -13.25 -3.40 -5.56
N THR A 982 -13.30 -4.51 -4.82
CA THR A 982 -14.16 -5.64 -5.15
C THR A 982 -15.63 -5.23 -5.06
N VAL A 983 -16.47 -5.85 -5.88
CA VAL A 983 -17.91 -5.65 -5.77
C VAL A 983 -18.46 -6.37 -4.54
N TRP A 984 -19.57 -5.84 -4.02
CA TRP A 984 -20.36 -6.45 -2.98
C TRP A 984 -21.34 -7.43 -3.60
N LEU A 985 -21.31 -8.68 -3.13
CA LEU A 985 -22.23 -9.74 -3.48
C LEU A 985 -22.75 -10.35 -2.18
N ASN A 986 -24.00 -10.05 -1.85
CA ASN A 986 -24.66 -10.63 -0.68
C ASN A 986 -25.20 -12.03 -0.99
N ASP A 987 -25.57 -12.79 0.05
CA ASP A 987 -26.00 -14.18 -0.09
C ASP A 987 -27.28 -14.34 -0.94
N ASP A 988 -28.28 -13.48 -0.76
CA ASP A 988 -29.54 -13.53 -1.51
C ASP A 988 -29.33 -13.26 -3.01
N GLU A 989 -28.50 -12.26 -3.33
CA GLU A 989 -28.13 -11.91 -4.70
C GLU A 989 -27.28 -13.02 -5.33
N ARG A 990 -26.32 -13.60 -4.58
CA ARG A 990 -25.53 -14.76 -5.02
C ARG A 990 -26.45 -15.93 -5.38
N ASP A 991 -27.35 -16.29 -4.49
CA ASP A 991 -28.24 -17.44 -4.67
C ASP A 991 -29.17 -17.23 -5.88
N THR A 992 -29.61 -16.00 -6.12
CA THR A 992 -30.36 -15.62 -7.34
C THR A 992 -29.54 -15.88 -8.60
N TYR A 993 -28.28 -15.44 -8.67
CA TYR A 993 -27.42 -15.68 -9.82
C TYR A 993 -27.05 -17.16 -9.98
N LEU A 994 -26.85 -17.90 -8.88
CA LEU A 994 -26.60 -19.34 -8.94
C LEU A 994 -27.82 -20.09 -9.49
N GLN A 995 -29.02 -19.71 -9.08
CA GLN A 995 -30.25 -20.28 -9.64
C GLN A 995 -30.40 -19.95 -11.14
N GLN A 996 -29.99 -18.75 -11.57
CA GLN A 996 -29.91 -18.41 -12.99
C GLN A 996 -28.92 -19.33 -13.74
N VAL A 997 -27.73 -19.58 -13.18
CA VAL A 997 -26.74 -20.51 -13.78
C VAL A 997 -27.31 -21.93 -13.89
N SER A 998 -27.98 -22.43 -12.85
CA SER A 998 -28.62 -23.75 -12.89
C SER A 998 -29.75 -23.82 -13.92
N THR A 999 -30.50 -22.74 -14.10
CA THR A 999 -31.53 -22.64 -15.16
C THR A 999 -30.92 -22.64 -16.57
N LEU A 1000 -29.79 -21.95 -16.77
CA LEU A 1000 -29.05 -21.99 -18.04
C LEU A 1000 -28.55 -23.41 -18.35
N ALA A 1001 -28.14 -24.15 -17.33
CA ALA A 1001 -27.65 -25.53 -17.46
C ALA A 1001 -28.74 -26.51 -17.87
N GLN A 1002 -29.94 -26.41 -17.31
CA GLN A 1002 -31.08 -27.24 -17.71
C GLN A 1002 -31.42 -27.11 -19.21
N ASN A 1003 -31.17 -25.93 -19.78
CA ASN A 1003 -31.40 -25.65 -21.19
C ASN A 1003 -30.21 -26.03 -22.10
N HIS A 1004 -29.08 -26.43 -21.53
CA HIS A 1004 -27.86 -26.76 -22.25
C HIS A 1004 -27.66 -28.27 -22.27
N ALA A 1005 -27.46 -28.85 -23.45
CA ALA A 1005 -27.33 -30.29 -23.66
C ALA A 1005 -25.96 -30.85 -23.20
N SER A 1006 -25.56 -30.56 -21.96
CA SER A 1006 -24.35 -31.12 -21.34
C SER A 1006 -24.68 -32.40 -20.57
N LYS A 1007 -23.75 -33.36 -20.55
CA LYS A 1007 -23.87 -34.57 -19.73
C LYS A 1007 -23.82 -34.16 -18.26
N GLU A 1008 -24.95 -34.28 -17.57
CA GLU A 1008 -25.08 -34.00 -16.14
C GLU A 1008 -24.16 -34.94 -15.33
N THR A 1009 -23.00 -34.43 -14.93
CA THR A 1009 -22.27 -34.95 -13.77
C THR A 1009 -22.21 -33.84 -12.75
N GLY A 1010 -23.08 -33.91 -11.73
CA GLY A 1010 -23.09 -32.97 -10.61
C GLY A 1010 -21.77 -32.98 -9.83
N PRO A 1011 -21.55 -31.98 -8.95
CA PRO A 1011 -20.35 -31.92 -8.13
C PRO A 1011 -20.24 -33.12 -7.20
N VAL A 1012 -19.02 -33.64 -7.02
CA VAL A 1012 -18.69 -34.47 -5.87
C VAL A 1012 -18.61 -33.53 -4.66
N VAL A 1013 -19.61 -33.61 -3.78
CA VAL A 1013 -19.67 -32.81 -2.55
C VAL A 1013 -19.13 -33.66 -1.41
N PHE A 1014 -18.17 -33.12 -0.69
CA PHE A 1014 -17.66 -33.75 0.53
C PHE A 1014 -17.81 -32.77 1.69
N GLU A 1015 -18.60 -33.16 2.69
CA GLU A 1015 -18.74 -32.45 3.96
C GLU A 1015 -18.06 -33.30 5.03
N GLY A 1016 -16.89 -32.88 5.53
CA GLY A 1016 -16.01 -33.71 6.37
C GLY A 1016 -16.65 -34.22 7.67
N ASN A 1017 -17.66 -33.52 8.17
CA ASN A 1017 -18.38 -33.86 9.40
C ASN A 1017 -19.76 -34.51 9.16
N ALA A 1018 -20.19 -34.65 7.90
CA ALA A 1018 -21.51 -35.22 7.58
C ALA A 1018 -21.45 -36.75 7.43
N PRO A 1019 -22.42 -37.50 8.00
CA PRO A 1019 -22.56 -38.93 7.73
C PRO A 1019 -22.75 -39.18 6.23
N ALA A 1020 -22.15 -40.25 5.71
CA ALA A 1020 -22.34 -40.64 4.32
C ALA A 1020 -23.81 -41.02 4.05
N ASP A 1021 -24.39 -40.47 2.99
CA ASP A 1021 -25.72 -40.88 2.52
C ASP A 1021 -25.61 -42.08 1.57
N ILE A 1022 -26.33 -43.15 1.88
CA ILE A 1022 -26.36 -44.38 1.07
C ILE A 1022 -26.93 -44.18 -0.32
N ARG A 1023 -27.79 -43.17 -0.48
CA ARG A 1023 -28.47 -42.88 -1.74
C ARG A 1023 -27.55 -42.23 -2.76
N ASP A 1024 -26.43 -41.66 -2.32
CA ASP A 1024 -25.44 -41.03 -3.19
C ASP A 1024 -24.50 -42.05 -3.84
N ASN A 1025 -24.55 -43.32 -3.40
CA ASN A 1025 -23.76 -44.38 -4.02
C ASN A 1025 -24.38 -44.83 -5.35
N HIS A 1026 -23.85 -44.32 -6.46
CA HIS A 1026 -24.30 -44.68 -7.81
C HIS A 1026 -24.15 -46.17 -8.14
N GLU A 1027 -23.13 -46.86 -7.64
CA GLU A 1027 -22.93 -48.29 -7.89
C GLU A 1027 -24.01 -49.12 -7.20
N LEU A 1028 -24.35 -48.76 -5.95
CA LEU A 1028 -25.44 -49.39 -5.21
C LEU A 1028 -26.81 -49.09 -5.84
N VAL A 1029 -27.06 -47.84 -6.22
CA VAL A 1029 -28.31 -47.45 -6.90
C VAL A 1029 -28.46 -48.18 -8.24
N ALA A 1030 -27.36 -48.35 -8.99
CA ALA A 1030 -27.36 -49.14 -10.21
C ALA A 1030 -27.65 -50.63 -9.93
N ALA A 1031 -27.05 -51.22 -8.89
CA ALA A 1031 -27.31 -52.59 -8.47
C ALA A 1031 -28.76 -52.81 -8.02
N LEU A 1032 -29.36 -51.83 -7.34
CA LEU A 1032 -30.77 -51.86 -6.94
C LEU A 1032 -31.75 -51.69 -8.12
N GLY A 1033 -31.31 -51.05 -9.21
CA GLY A 1033 -32.13 -50.77 -10.39
C GLY A 1033 -32.14 -51.86 -11.46
N ILE A 1034 -31.27 -52.87 -11.35
CA ILE A 1034 -31.09 -53.96 -12.32
C ILE A 1034 -31.39 -55.29 -11.62
N GLU A 1035 -32.19 -56.17 -12.22
CA GLU A 1035 -32.30 -57.56 -11.71
C GLU A 1035 -30.94 -58.26 -11.88
N PRO A 1036 -30.31 -58.79 -10.81
CA PRO A 1036 -28.99 -59.39 -10.90
C PRO A 1036 -29.01 -60.59 -11.87
N SER A 1037 -28.42 -60.41 -13.05
CA SER A 1037 -28.38 -61.40 -14.13
C SER A 1037 -26.97 -61.99 -14.27
N GLY A 1038 -26.70 -63.10 -13.59
CA GLY A 1038 -25.43 -63.83 -13.66
C GLY A 1038 -24.78 -64.05 -12.29
N ASP A 1039 -23.68 -64.82 -12.28
CA ASP A 1039 -22.89 -65.11 -11.09
C ASP A 1039 -21.73 -64.09 -11.01
N PRO A 1040 -21.78 -63.06 -10.13
CA PRO A 1040 -20.64 -62.16 -9.94
C PRO A 1040 -19.48 -62.92 -9.30
N GLU A 1041 -18.26 -62.80 -9.85
CA GLU A 1041 -17.05 -63.42 -9.30
C GLU A 1041 -16.71 -62.88 -7.90
N GLU A 1042 -17.04 -61.61 -7.64
CA GLU A 1042 -16.90 -60.95 -6.34
C GLU A 1042 -18.12 -60.06 -6.07
N THR A 1043 -18.61 -60.06 -4.82
CA THR A 1043 -19.63 -59.11 -4.35
C THR A 1043 -19.04 -58.11 -3.37
N CYS A 1044 -19.55 -56.89 -3.35
CA CYS A 1044 -18.98 -55.83 -2.52
C CYS A 1044 -19.98 -55.38 -1.44
N ALA A 1045 -19.58 -55.44 -0.17
CA ALA A 1045 -20.33 -54.82 0.92
C ALA A 1045 -19.92 -53.36 1.05
N TRP A 1046 -20.86 -52.45 0.79
CA TRP A 1046 -20.58 -51.03 0.92
C TRP A 1046 -20.56 -50.59 2.39
N LEU A 1047 -19.43 -50.03 2.80
CA LEU A 1047 -19.16 -49.60 4.18
C LEU A 1047 -19.40 -48.11 4.39
N GLY A 1048 -19.26 -47.30 3.34
CA GLY A 1048 -19.49 -45.86 3.41
C GLY A 1048 -18.81 -45.09 2.28
N ALA A 1049 -18.94 -43.76 2.30
CA ALA A 1049 -18.24 -42.90 1.35
C ALA A 1049 -16.73 -42.84 1.68
N PRO A 1050 -15.84 -42.87 0.67
CA PRO A 1050 -14.41 -42.68 0.90
C PRO A 1050 -14.12 -41.23 1.33
N ASN A 1051 -13.19 -41.08 2.27
CA ASN A 1051 -12.57 -39.78 2.56
C ASN A 1051 -11.48 -39.44 1.51
N SER A 1052 -11.81 -39.63 0.24
CA SER A 1052 -10.95 -39.35 -0.91
C SER A 1052 -11.79 -39.40 -2.18
N ILE A 1053 -11.33 -38.74 -3.26
CA ILE A 1053 -11.97 -38.85 -4.59
C ILE A 1053 -11.60 -40.20 -5.26
N LYS A 1054 -12.14 -41.30 -4.72
CA LYS A 1054 -12.02 -42.67 -5.22
C LYS A 1054 -13.40 -43.34 -5.27
N GLY A 1055 -13.47 -44.56 -5.78
CA GLY A 1055 -14.72 -45.36 -5.75
C GLY A 1055 -15.22 -45.62 -4.32
N PRO A 1056 -16.48 -46.05 -4.16
CA PRO A 1056 -17.10 -46.26 -2.85
C PRO A 1056 -16.27 -47.19 -1.95
N THR A 1057 -16.18 -46.88 -0.64
CA THR A 1057 -15.47 -47.74 0.31
C THR A 1057 -16.28 -49.00 0.55
N GLY A 1058 -15.73 -50.14 0.16
CA GLY A 1058 -16.40 -51.43 0.34
C GLY A 1058 -15.44 -52.57 0.63
N ALA A 1059 -15.98 -53.65 1.20
CA ALA A 1059 -15.29 -54.90 1.43
C ALA A 1059 -15.70 -55.92 0.36
N ALA A 1060 -14.73 -56.40 -0.42
CA ALA A 1060 -14.97 -57.43 -1.43
C ALA A 1060 -15.07 -58.82 -0.79
N PHE A 1061 -16.09 -59.57 -1.19
CA PHE A 1061 -16.36 -60.95 -0.84
C PHE A 1061 -16.19 -61.81 -2.08
N GLY A 1062 -15.12 -62.59 -2.10
CA GLY A 1062 -14.83 -63.58 -3.13
C GLY A 1062 -14.72 -64.98 -2.52
N VAL A 1063 -14.67 -66.02 -3.36
CA VAL A 1063 -14.53 -67.41 -2.90
C VAL A 1063 -13.07 -67.68 -2.51
N GLN A 1064 -12.63 -67.13 -1.37
CA GLN A 1064 -11.27 -67.29 -0.84
C GLN A 1064 -11.27 -67.43 0.69
N SER A 1065 -10.21 -68.03 1.24
CA SER A 1065 -10.07 -68.40 2.66
C SER A 1065 -9.91 -67.22 3.63
N SER A 1066 -10.34 -66.00 3.27
CA SER A 1066 -10.16 -64.78 4.07
C SER A 1066 -11.20 -63.69 3.81
N SER A 1067 -12.40 -64.03 3.33
CA SER A 1067 -13.50 -63.07 3.08
C SER A 1067 -14.41 -62.87 4.30
N ASN A 1068 -13.81 -62.48 5.43
CA ASN A 1068 -14.54 -62.13 6.66
C ASN A 1068 -14.43 -60.63 6.92
N LEU A 1069 -15.53 -59.98 7.31
CA LEU A 1069 -15.57 -58.55 7.65
C LEU A 1069 -15.80 -58.38 9.15
N LEU A 1070 -14.90 -57.65 9.81
CA LEU A 1070 -15.03 -57.25 11.21
C LEU A 1070 -15.15 -55.72 11.31
N ILE A 1071 -16.25 -55.24 11.88
CA ILE A 1071 -16.50 -53.81 12.11
C ILE A 1071 -16.33 -53.53 13.60
N ILE A 1072 -15.35 -52.68 13.94
CA ILE A 1072 -15.05 -52.26 15.32
C ILE A 1072 -15.18 -50.75 15.41
N GLY A 1073 -15.94 -50.25 16.38
CA GLY A 1073 -16.10 -48.81 16.59
C GLY A 1073 -16.67 -48.50 17.96
N GLN A 1074 -16.36 -47.31 18.48
CA GLN A 1074 -16.92 -46.82 19.75
C GLN A 1074 -18.37 -46.36 19.61
N ASN A 1075 -18.78 -45.97 18.39
CA ASN A 1075 -20.15 -45.56 18.09
C ASN A 1075 -20.96 -46.75 17.56
N GLU A 1076 -21.82 -47.31 18.41
CA GLU A 1076 -22.67 -48.45 18.05
C GLU A 1076 -23.67 -48.14 16.93
N GLU A 1077 -24.15 -46.90 16.80
CA GLU A 1077 -25.13 -46.53 15.77
C GLU A 1077 -24.51 -46.50 14.38
N MET A 1078 -23.29 -45.96 14.26
CA MET A 1078 -22.54 -45.99 13.00
C MET A 1078 -22.18 -47.42 12.61
N ALA A 1079 -21.68 -48.23 13.54
CA ALA A 1079 -21.36 -49.63 13.28
C ALA A 1079 -22.60 -50.42 12.83
N PHE A 1080 -23.75 -50.19 13.48
CA PHE A 1080 -25.02 -50.80 13.08
C PHE A 1080 -25.46 -50.37 11.67
N SER A 1081 -25.33 -49.09 11.35
CA SER A 1081 -25.66 -48.55 10.03
C SER A 1081 -24.77 -49.14 8.93
N MET A 1082 -23.47 -49.32 9.17
CA MET A 1082 -22.54 -49.97 8.24
C MET A 1082 -22.90 -51.45 8.01
N ILE A 1083 -23.37 -52.15 9.05
CA ILE A 1083 -23.85 -53.54 8.92
C ILE A 1083 -25.12 -53.61 8.06
N ILE A 1084 -26.09 -52.71 8.29
CA ILE A 1084 -27.30 -52.63 7.46
C ILE A 1084 -26.94 -52.31 6.01
N SER A 1085 -26.08 -51.33 5.78
CA SER A 1085 -25.58 -50.96 4.45
C SER A 1085 -24.90 -52.14 3.75
N SER A 1086 -24.06 -52.89 4.46
CA SER A 1086 -23.39 -54.09 3.97
C SER A 1086 -24.39 -55.16 3.56
N LEU A 1087 -25.39 -55.42 4.40
CA LEU A 1087 -26.46 -56.39 4.13
C LEU A 1087 -27.24 -56.02 2.86
N ILE A 1088 -27.69 -54.76 2.75
CA ILE A 1088 -28.43 -54.27 1.59
C ILE A 1088 -27.58 -54.35 0.32
N SER A 1089 -26.30 -53.97 0.41
CA SER A 1089 -25.38 -53.98 -0.74
C SER A 1089 -25.13 -55.38 -1.27
N LEU A 1090 -24.89 -56.36 -0.38
CA LEU A 1090 -24.69 -57.76 -0.74
C LEU A 1090 -25.97 -58.36 -1.33
N ALA A 1091 -27.13 -58.06 -0.74
CA ALA A 1091 -28.41 -58.53 -1.25
C ALA A 1091 -28.74 -57.95 -2.63
N ALA A 1092 -28.46 -56.67 -2.88
CA ALA A 1092 -28.71 -56.03 -4.18
C ALA A 1092 -27.92 -56.66 -5.34
N GLN A 1093 -26.75 -57.24 -5.04
CA GLN A 1093 -25.85 -57.83 -6.04
C GLN A 1093 -26.12 -59.32 -6.30
N GLN A 1094 -27.04 -59.97 -5.56
CA GLN A 1094 -27.26 -61.41 -5.63
C GLN A 1094 -28.73 -61.77 -5.84
N SER A 1095 -28.99 -62.86 -6.55
CA SER A 1095 -30.35 -63.38 -6.73
C SER A 1095 -30.89 -64.06 -5.46
N SER A 1096 -32.21 -64.03 -5.26
CA SER A 1096 -32.89 -64.51 -4.05
C SER A 1096 -32.73 -66.02 -3.76
N ASP A 1097 -32.37 -66.80 -4.76
CA ASP A 1097 -32.14 -68.26 -4.70
C ASP A 1097 -30.68 -68.63 -4.41
N ARG A 1098 -29.75 -67.68 -4.58
CA ARG A 1098 -28.30 -67.88 -4.43
C ARG A 1098 -27.74 -67.38 -3.10
N ALA A 1099 -28.49 -66.66 -2.28
CA ALA A 1099 -28.01 -66.15 -1.00
C ALA A 1099 -28.97 -66.47 0.16
N GLU A 1100 -28.45 -66.96 1.27
CA GLU A 1100 -29.14 -67.04 2.56
C GLU A 1100 -28.43 -66.12 3.56
N PHE A 1101 -29.19 -65.23 4.21
CA PHE A 1101 -28.66 -64.34 5.26
C PHE A 1101 -29.10 -64.84 6.63
N ILE A 1102 -28.14 -65.05 7.54
CA ILE A 1102 -28.40 -65.44 8.92
C ILE A 1102 -27.93 -64.28 9.81
N VAL A 1103 -28.87 -63.63 10.49
CA VAL A 1103 -28.61 -62.48 11.36
C VAL A 1103 -28.77 -62.89 12.82
N LEU A 1104 -27.70 -62.72 13.60
CA LEU A 1104 -27.65 -62.93 15.04
C LEU A 1104 -27.41 -61.59 15.74
N ASP A 1105 -28.37 -61.12 16.52
CA ASP A 1105 -28.28 -59.88 17.27
C ASP A 1105 -28.69 -60.08 18.74
N ALA A 1106 -28.15 -59.22 19.62
CA ALA A 1106 -28.43 -59.21 21.04
C ALA A 1106 -29.30 -58.00 21.46
N PHE A 1107 -30.07 -57.43 20.52
CA PHE A 1107 -30.89 -56.27 20.81
C PHE A 1107 -32.09 -56.61 21.72
N PRO A 1108 -32.45 -55.75 22.68
CA PRO A 1108 -33.68 -55.92 23.44
C PRO A 1108 -34.92 -55.91 22.54
N ASP A 1109 -35.94 -56.68 22.95
CA ASP A 1109 -37.25 -56.64 22.32
C ASP A 1109 -37.84 -55.22 22.41
N HIS A 1110 -38.42 -54.74 21.31
CA HIS A 1110 -38.94 -53.36 21.15
C HIS A 1110 -37.90 -52.24 21.21
N SER A 1111 -36.62 -52.54 20.96
CA SER A 1111 -35.61 -51.49 20.72
C SER A 1111 -35.72 -50.94 19.29
N ALA A 1112 -35.41 -49.65 19.11
CA ALA A 1112 -35.43 -49.01 17.78
C ALA A 1112 -34.52 -49.71 16.75
N LYS A 1113 -33.35 -50.22 17.18
CA LYS A 1113 -32.44 -51.00 16.32
C LYS A 1113 -33.07 -52.32 15.87
N ARG A 1114 -33.82 -52.99 16.76
CA ARG A 1114 -34.53 -54.22 16.43
C ARG A 1114 -35.66 -53.98 15.43
N GLU A 1115 -36.48 -52.96 15.67
CA GLU A 1115 -37.56 -52.60 14.75
C GLU A 1115 -37.02 -52.24 13.35
N MET A 1116 -35.92 -51.49 13.29
CA MET A 1116 -35.25 -51.15 12.02
C MET A 1116 -34.71 -52.40 11.30
N MET A 1117 -34.10 -53.34 12.03
CA MET A 1117 -33.63 -54.60 11.45
C MET A 1117 -34.80 -55.44 10.90
N ASP A 1118 -35.90 -55.56 11.65
CA ASP A 1118 -37.09 -56.30 11.19
C ASP A 1118 -37.70 -55.66 9.93
N GLN A 1119 -37.67 -54.32 9.81
CA GLN A 1119 -38.07 -53.60 8.59
C GLN A 1119 -37.15 -53.91 7.39
N VAL A 1120 -35.82 -53.86 7.58
CA VAL A 1120 -34.85 -54.18 6.53
C VAL A 1120 -35.04 -55.62 6.06
N ILE A 1121 -35.15 -56.57 7.00
CA ILE A 1121 -35.38 -57.98 6.70
C ILE A 1121 -36.66 -58.20 5.88
N ALA A 1122 -37.74 -57.50 6.22
CA ALA A 1122 -39.00 -57.60 5.49
C ALA A 1122 -38.93 -57.05 4.06
N MET A 1123 -37.97 -56.18 3.75
CA MET A 1123 -37.77 -55.61 2.42
C MET A 1123 -36.85 -56.45 1.51
N LEU A 1124 -36.09 -57.40 2.06
CA LEU A 1124 -35.16 -58.22 1.28
C LEU A 1124 -35.89 -59.41 0.61
N PRO A 1125 -35.68 -59.64 -0.70
CA PRO A 1125 -36.30 -60.77 -1.40
C PRO A 1125 -35.64 -62.13 -1.08
N HIS A 1126 -34.50 -62.13 -0.38
CA HIS A 1126 -33.71 -63.30 -0.03
C HIS A 1126 -34.28 -64.04 1.18
N ARG A 1127 -33.80 -65.28 1.40
CA ARG A 1127 -34.11 -66.00 2.65
C ARG A 1127 -33.28 -65.41 3.78
N VAL A 1128 -33.92 -64.63 4.65
CA VAL A 1128 -33.29 -64.06 5.84
C VAL A 1128 -33.83 -64.71 7.10
N ARG A 1129 -32.93 -65.17 7.99
CA ARG A 1129 -33.28 -65.72 9.30
C ARG A 1129 -32.70 -64.82 10.39
N SER A 1130 -33.56 -64.18 11.16
CA SER A 1130 -33.15 -63.48 12.39
C SER A 1130 -33.34 -64.40 13.60
N LEU A 1131 -32.29 -64.54 14.40
CA LEU A 1131 -32.23 -65.50 15.50
C LEU A 1131 -31.71 -64.86 16.78
N LYS A 1132 -32.22 -65.31 17.93
CA LYS A 1132 -31.82 -64.86 19.27
C LYS A 1132 -30.79 -65.79 19.89
N HIS A 1133 -30.10 -65.30 20.93
CA HIS A 1133 -29.05 -66.00 21.67
C HIS A 1133 -29.39 -67.45 22.10
N GLU A 1134 -30.66 -67.73 22.40
CA GLU A 1134 -31.12 -69.04 22.89
C GLU A 1134 -30.95 -70.19 21.87
N ARG A 1135 -30.84 -69.89 20.57
CA ARG A 1135 -30.69 -70.90 19.50
C ARG A 1135 -29.30 -70.92 18.85
N LEU A 1136 -28.30 -70.40 19.54
CA LEU A 1136 -26.94 -70.29 19.00
C LEU A 1136 -26.31 -71.66 18.68
N GLU A 1137 -26.51 -72.65 19.55
CA GLU A 1137 -25.94 -74.01 19.40
C GLU A 1137 -26.47 -74.70 18.14
N ASP A 1138 -27.79 -74.67 17.92
CA ASP A 1138 -28.45 -75.20 16.72
C ASP A 1138 -27.92 -74.59 15.40
N ILE A 1139 -27.54 -73.30 15.43
CA ILE A 1139 -27.03 -72.58 14.26
C ILE A 1139 -25.59 -73.03 13.95
N MET A 1140 -24.75 -73.12 14.98
CA MET A 1140 -23.36 -73.52 14.82
C MET A 1140 -23.27 -74.95 14.28
N GLU A 1141 -24.07 -75.88 14.82
CA GLU A 1141 -24.16 -77.27 14.33
C GLU A 1141 -24.60 -77.32 12.86
N ARG A 1142 -25.53 -76.44 12.45
CA ARG A 1142 -25.95 -76.35 11.05
C ARG A 1142 -24.88 -75.77 10.14
N LEU A 1143 -24.17 -74.72 10.57
CA LEU A 1143 -23.07 -74.14 9.80
C LEU A 1143 -21.95 -75.17 9.62
N GLU A 1144 -21.61 -75.91 10.68
CA GLU A 1144 -20.66 -77.04 10.65
C GLU A 1144 -21.10 -78.11 9.63
N THR A 1145 -22.35 -78.58 9.72
CA THR A 1145 -22.92 -79.53 8.75
C THR A 1145 -22.85 -79.00 7.31
N HIS A 1146 -23.06 -77.70 7.12
CA HIS A 1146 -23.02 -77.07 5.79
C HIS A 1146 -21.59 -76.91 5.27
N MET A 1147 -20.62 -76.64 6.16
CA MET A 1147 -19.20 -76.61 5.84
C MET A 1147 -18.69 -77.99 5.45
N ASP A 1148 -19.04 -79.04 6.21
CA ASP A 1148 -18.68 -80.44 5.92
C ASP A 1148 -19.22 -80.89 4.56
N ARG A 1149 -20.49 -80.58 4.26
CA ARG A 1149 -21.08 -80.88 2.94
C ARG A 1149 -20.39 -80.16 1.79
N ARG A 1150 -19.97 -78.89 1.99
CA ARG A 1150 -19.21 -78.13 0.97
C ARG A 1150 -17.81 -78.73 0.76
N ALA A 1151 -17.18 -79.25 1.81
CA ALA A 1151 -15.88 -79.91 1.73
C ALA A 1151 -15.95 -81.25 0.97
N GLU A 1152 -17.04 -82.01 1.10
CA GLU A 1152 -17.21 -83.32 0.47
C GLU A 1152 -17.73 -83.28 -0.98
N HIS A 1153 -18.60 -82.33 -1.31
CA HIS A 1153 -19.34 -82.32 -2.59
C HIS A 1153 -19.15 -81.06 -3.45
N GLY A 1154 -18.35 -80.08 -2.99
CA GLY A 1154 -18.23 -78.77 -3.64
C GLY A 1154 -19.42 -77.85 -3.35
N ALA A 1155 -19.53 -76.72 -4.07
CA ALA A 1155 -20.58 -75.72 -3.84
C ALA A 1155 -21.97 -76.22 -4.31
N VAL A 1156 -22.70 -76.93 -3.44
CA VAL A 1156 -24.03 -77.50 -3.74
C VAL A 1156 -25.19 -76.52 -3.45
N HIS A 1157 -24.95 -75.48 -2.65
CA HIS A 1157 -25.93 -74.44 -2.29
C HIS A 1157 -25.32 -73.04 -2.29
N GLY A 1158 -26.16 -72.04 -2.58
CA GLY A 1158 -25.82 -70.62 -2.62
C GLY A 1158 -25.08 -70.09 -1.38
N GLU A 1159 -24.54 -68.88 -1.46
CA GLU A 1159 -23.72 -68.29 -0.40
C GLU A 1159 -24.51 -68.02 0.88
N ILE A 1160 -23.88 -68.33 2.02
CA ILE A 1160 -24.44 -68.07 3.34
C ILE A 1160 -23.66 -66.91 3.97
N TYR A 1161 -24.35 -65.80 4.21
CA TYR A 1161 -23.80 -64.68 4.95
C TYR A 1161 -24.24 -64.76 6.41
N PHE A 1162 -23.29 -65.07 7.30
CA PHE A 1162 -23.51 -65.09 8.74
C PHE A 1162 -23.10 -63.76 9.36
N ILE A 1163 -24.08 -63.01 9.87
CA ILE A 1163 -23.91 -61.66 10.38
C ILE A 1163 -24.16 -61.68 11.89
N VAL A 1164 -23.17 -61.28 12.67
CA VAL A 1164 -23.25 -61.19 14.13
C VAL A 1164 -23.14 -59.73 14.56
N ILE A 1165 -24.17 -59.22 15.22
CA ILE A 1165 -24.24 -57.82 15.68
C ILE A 1165 -24.10 -57.78 17.20
N GLY A 1166 -23.05 -57.11 17.69
CA GLY A 1166 -22.73 -57.05 19.11
C GLY A 1166 -22.02 -58.30 19.62
N LEU A 1167 -21.03 -58.81 18.86
CA LEU A 1167 -20.24 -60.01 19.20
C LEU A 1167 -19.77 -60.05 20.67
N GLN A 1168 -19.41 -58.89 21.23
CA GLN A 1168 -18.99 -58.74 22.62
C GLN A 1168 -20.05 -59.18 23.66
N LEU A 1169 -21.34 -59.17 23.29
CA LEU A 1169 -22.46 -59.56 24.15
C LEU A 1169 -22.67 -61.09 24.17
N PHE A 1170 -22.13 -61.82 23.20
CA PHE A 1170 -22.27 -63.27 23.07
C PHE A 1170 -21.17 -64.02 23.82
N LYS A 1171 -21.34 -64.20 25.13
CA LYS A 1171 -20.35 -64.90 25.98
C LYS A 1171 -20.00 -66.32 25.50
N LYS A 1172 -20.98 -67.05 24.95
CA LYS A 1172 -20.80 -68.41 24.40
C LYS A 1172 -19.93 -68.49 23.14
N LEU A 1173 -19.70 -67.37 22.45
CA LEU A 1173 -18.81 -67.28 21.27
C LEU A 1173 -17.39 -66.87 21.65
N ARG A 1174 -17.12 -66.61 22.93
CA ARG A 1174 -15.76 -66.32 23.40
C ARG A 1174 -15.03 -67.65 23.61
N PRO A 1175 -13.77 -67.79 23.17
CA PRO A 1175 -12.96 -68.93 23.54
C PRO A 1175 -12.81 -68.96 25.08
N GLU A 1176 -13.18 -70.07 25.69
CA GLU A 1176 -12.81 -70.33 27.09
C GLU A 1176 -11.30 -70.63 27.11
N ASP A 1177 -10.56 -69.89 27.94
CA ASP A 1177 -9.12 -69.98 28.29
C ASP A 1177 -8.05 -69.32 27.38
N GLU A 1178 -7.54 -68.14 27.80
CA GLU A 1178 -6.16 -67.93 28.29
C GLU A 1178 -5.82 -66.43 28.56
N PHE A 1179 -5.15 -66.18 29.70
CA PHE A 1179 -4.52 -64.95 30.22
C PHE A 1179 -5.38 -63.82 30.82
N SER A 1180 -5.64 -63.96 32.12
CA SER A 1180 -5.71 -62.82 33.04
C SER A 1180 -4.28 -62.28 33.27
N PHE A 1181 -4.02 -61.04 32.89
CA PHE A 1181 -2.91 -60.27 33.46
C PHE A 1181 -3.49 -59.28 34.48
N SER A 1182 -3.68 -59.76 35.71
CA SER A 1182 -3.63 -58.90 36.87
C SER A 1182 -2.15 -58.60 37.14
N ALA A 1183 -1.70 -57.39 36.84
CA ALA A 1183 -0.47 -56.85 37.42
C ALA A 1183 -0.87 -55.94 38.58
N ASN A 1184 -0.48 -56.39 39.77
CA ASN A 1184 -0.53 -55.67 41.03
C ASN A 1184 0.21 -54.33 40.95
N GLU A 1185 -0.24 -53.41 41.79
CA GLU A 1185 0.54 -52.28 42.31
C GLU A 1185 1.87 -52.76 42.94
N GLU A 1186 2.91 -51.92 42.77
CA GLU A 1186 4.22 -51.84 43.47
C GLU A 1186 5.46 -51.95 42.55
N GLU A 1187 5.85 -50.81 41.94
CA GLU A 1187 7.18 -50.12 41.96
C GLU A 1187 7.26 -49.04 40.86
#